data_AF-A0A8J4X521-F1
#
_entry.id   AF-A0A8J4X521-F1
#
_cell.length_a   1.000
_cell.length_b   1.000
_cell.length_c   1.000
_cell.angle_alpha   90.00
_cell.angle_beta   90.00
_cell.angle_gamma   90.00
#
_symmetry.space_group_name_H-M   'P 1'
#
loop_
_entity.id
_entity.type
_entity.pdbx_description
1 polymer ?
#
loop_
_entity_poly.entity_id
_entity_poly.type
_entity_poly.pdbx_seq_one_letter_code
_entity_poly.pdbx_strand_id
1 'polypeptide(L)'
;MRNIVVLVLILVAWVAPCSGAPMVSTEDQEKAEEYLKQFFSGSSVSTITGRQINAQDFEETLKQMQEFFGLEVTGKLDTDTMEVMKKPRCGVSDVSNYAHFGGKPKWNKQTITYRITEYTPDLSQREVDVTIAQAFKLYSDVTPLVFKQIYSGTADIMILFKARNHGDFYPFDGQGGVLAHAMSPGSNQGGDTHFDEDEKWTLSAAGVNLLLVAAHEFGHALGLDHSKDPSALMYPTYRYVNTQGYQLPRSSTVPVNASVCVPNLNPLHRHNRFHNQSNLHQRRAIGTWCSMLQPASEMSFTSSRMSQNYWAVKATSVVPGYPKHISQFGFPASVKKIDAAVHVDSTRRTLFFIGDKYWSFNENTGQMDAGSPKFIQTDFPGIGSKVDAAFENYGFLYFSEGAKQTEYNYSSRTVNRALKYVSRTYTSHPALNEVVIVSAARTPMGSFKGSLSALPATKLGSIAIKGAIEQAGIPLEEVKEVYMGNVLQAGEGQAPTRQALLGAGLPLSTPATTINKVCASGMKSIMMAAQSLMCGHQDVMVAGGMESMSQVPFVMAREAPPYGGLKLEDLIVKDGLTDVYNKFHMGNCAENTAKKSSISREEQDAYAINSYTRSKAAWESGILAKEVVPVNIPQRGKPDVVVKEDEEWRKVDFSKVPKLKTVFQKDNGTVTAANASTLNDGAAAVVLMTADAAKRLNVTPLARVAAFGDAAVAPIDFPIAPAFAVPKVLSVAGVRKEDVAMWEINEAFSVVVLANIKMLDIDPGKVNINGGAVSLGHPIG
;
A
#
# COMPACT_ATOMS: atom_id res chain seq x y z
N MET A 1 50.99 -11.98 75.02
CA MET A 1 52.35 -11.45 74.78
C MET A 1 52.26 -10.40 73.69
N ARG A 2 52.72 -9.17 73.98
CA ARG A 2 53.35 -8.14 73.09
C ARG A 2 52.81 -8.01 71.64
N ASN A 3 52.52 -6.85 71.05
CA ASN A 3 52.91 -5.47 71.36
C ASN A 3 52.32 -4.50 70.30
N ILE A 4 52.15 -3.25 70.71
CA ILE A 4 52.35 -1.99 69.96
C ILE A 4 51.20 -1.42 69.10
N VAL A 5 50.89 -0.20 69.50
CA VAL A 5 49.99 0.84 68.98
C VAL A 5 50.61 1.53 67.75
N VAL A 6 49.79 1.81 66.73
CA VAL A 6 50.02 2.91 65.77
C VAL A 6 48.70 3.65 65.56
N LEU A 7 48.69 4.94 65.90
CA LEU A 7 47.60 5.88 65.61
C LEU A 7 47.61 6.24 64.11
N VAL A 8 46.46 6.19 63.46
CA VAL A 8 46.17 7.01 62.27
C VAL A 8 44.78 7.62 62.42
N LEU A 9 44.74 8.95 62.25
CA LEU A 9 43.61 9.85 62.41
C LEU A 9 42.39 9.45 61.56
N ILE A 10 41.21 9.37 62.20
CA ILE A 10 39.91 9.38 61.54
C ILE A 10 39.41 10.82 61.51
N LEU A 11 39.41 11.42 60.32
CA LEU A 11 38.75 12.69 60.01
C LEU A 11 37.27 12.41 59.71
N VAL A 12 36.41 12.79 60.65
CA VAL A 12 34.96 12.87 60.44
C VAL A 12 34.69 14.21 59.73
N ALA A 13 34.49 14.15 58.41
CA ALA A 13 34.02 15.30 57.64
C ALA A 13 32.49 15.26 57.54
N TRP A 14 31.87 16.36 57.96
CA TRP A 14 30.46 16.66 57.77
C TRP A 14 30.11 16.63 56.28
N VAL A 15 29.16 15.76 55.90
CA VAL A 15 28.53 15.82 54.58
C VAL A 15 27.44 16.88 54.65
N ALA A 16 27.70 18.04 54.05
CA ALA A 16 26.65 18.97 53.69
C ALA A 16 25.69 18.27 52.70
N PRO A 17 24.37 18.45 52.81
CA PRO A 17 23.44 17.86 51.85
C PRO A 17 23.68 18.57 50.51
N CYS A 18 24.39 17.91 49.60
CA CYS A 18 24.29 18.26 48.18
C CYS A 18 22.83 18.00 47.78
N SER A 19 22.13 19.07 47.45
CA SER A 19 20.88 19.07 46.72
C SER A 19 20.98 18.03 45.60
N GLY A 20 20.20 16.96 45.68
CA GLY A 20 20.15 15.96 44.61
C GLY A 20 19.75 16.66 43.32
N ALA A 21 20.51 16.43 42.25
CA ALA A 21 20.04 16.75 40.91
C ALA A 21 18.66 16.10 40.72
N PRO A 22 17.66 16.82 40.17
CA PRO A 22 16.31 16.29 40.04
C PRO A 22 16.35 15.00 39.22
N MET A 23 15.82 13.90 39.79
CA MET A 23 15.58 12.68 39.03
C MET A 23 14.54 12.99 37.95
N VAL A 24 14.90 12.76 36.69
CA VAL A 24 14.01 12.85 35.53
C VAL A 24 12.80 11.94 35.74
N SER A 25 11.60 12.47 35.46
CA SER A 25 10.36 11.73 35.68
C SER A 25 10.13 10.68 34.58
N THR A 26 9.31 9.66 34.85
CA THR A 26 8.89 8.68 33.82
C THR A 26 8.14 9.35 32.66
N GLU A 27 7.43 10.46 32.93
CA GLU A 27 6.74 11.26 31.91
C GLU A 27 7.72 12.00 30.99
N ASP A 28 8.81 12.54 31.54
CA ASP A 28 9.87 13.17 30.73
C ASP A 28 10.56 12.15 29.83
N GLN A 29 10.71 10.91 30.31
CA GLN A 29 11.29 9.83 29.53
C GLN A 29 10.39 9.42 28.34
N GLU A 30 9.07 9.30 28.55
CA GLU A 30 8.11 9.03 27.47
C GLU A 30 8.10 10.15 26.42
N LYS A 31 8.11 11.41 26.85
CA LYS A 31 8.21 12.58 25.95
C LYS A 31 9.49 12.59 25.13
N ALA A 32 10.62 12.23 25.75
CA ALA A 32 11.89 12.12 25.06
C ALA A 32 11.87 10.99 24.02
N GLU A 33 11.28 9.84 24.33
CA GLU A 33 11.14 8.73 23.38
C GLU A 33 10.31 9.12 22.15
N GLU A 34 9.18 9.81 22.35
CA GLU A 34 8.33 10.29 21.26
C GLU A 34 9.05 11.34 20.39
N TYR A 35 9.72 12.30 21.02
CA TYR A 35 10.51 13.32 20.35
C TYR A 35 11.62 12.71 19.48
N LEU A 36 12.43 11.82 20.05
CA LEU A 36 13.54 11.18 19.31
C LEU A 36 13.01 10.32 18.16
N LYS A 37 11.88 9.63 18.36
CA LYS A 37 11.24 8.84 17.31
C LYS A 37 10.74 9.72 16.16
N GLN A 38 10.25 10.91 16.44
CA GLN A 38 9.72 11.82 15.44
C GLN A 38 10.83 12.53 14.65
N PHE A 39 11.87 13.01 15.33
CA PHE A 39 12.87 13.88 14.71
C PHE A 39 14.22 13.21 14.39
N PHE A 40 14.57 12.10 15.06
CA PHE A 40 15.92 11.50 15.02
C PHE A 40 15.97 10.02 14.54
N SER A 41 14.88 9.43 14.04
CA SER A 41 14.80 7.99 13.69
C SER A 41 15.50 7.56 12.37
N GLY A 42 16.36 8.40 11.79
CA GLY A 42 16.88 8.27 10.41
C GLY A 42 18.06 7.31 10.19
N SER A 43 18.58 6.67 11.22
CA SER A 43 19.67 5.68 11.10
C SER A 43 19.19 4.32 11.60
N SER A 44 18.85 3.42 10.67
CA SER A 44 18.64 1.98 10.93
C SER A 44 17.50 1.55 11.87
N VAL A 45 16.34 2.23 11.85
CA VAL A 45 15.11 1.68 12.45
C VAL A 45 14.00 1.62 11.40
N SER A 46 13.80 0.42 10.86
CA SER A 46 12.64 0.04 10.05
C SER A 46 11.35 0.51 10.74
N THR A 47 10.40 0.98 9.95
CA THR A 47 8.95 0.88 10.18
C THR A 47 8.62 -0.34 11.04
N ILE A 48 8.33 -0.13 12.32
CA ILE A 48 7.84 -1.17 13.23
C ILE A 48 6.64 -0.60 13.98
N THR A 49 5.51 -1.23 13.71
CA THR A 49 4.32 -1.28 14.55
C THR A 49 4.71 -1.64 16.00
N GLY A 50 4.50 -0.71 16.93
CA GLY A 50 4.26 -1.02 18.34
C GLY A 50 5.34 -1.78 19.15
N ARG A 51 6.63 -1.59 18.90
CA ARG A 51 7.70 -2.05 19.83
C ARG A 51 8.41 -0.89 20.52
N GLN A 52 8.68 -1.05 21.82
CA GLN A 52 9.53 -0.15 22.62
C GLN A 52 10.94 -0.08 22.02
N ILE A 53 11.52 1.13 21.98
CA ILE A 53 12.92 1.37 21.61
C ILE A 53 13.79 0.65 22.66
N ASN A 54 14.82 -0.08 22.22
CA ASN A 54 15.73 -0.72 23.18
C ASN A 54 16.58 0.38 23.87
N ALA A 55 17.03 0.16 25.11
CA ALA A 55 17.71 1.19 25.89
C ALA A 55 19.02 1.71 25.24
N GLN A 56 19.68 0.87 24.42
CA GLN A 56 20.91 1.22 23.72
C GLN A 56 20.65 2.13 22.51
N ASP A 57 19.55 1.90 21.79
CA ASP A 57 19.09 2.75 20.68
C ASP A 57 18.66 4.13 21.18
N PHE A 58 18.03 4.21 22.37
CA PHE A 58 17.65 5.48 22.99
C PHE A 58 18.87 6.34 23.34
N GLU A 59 19.87 5.75 24.03
CA GLU A 59 21.09 6.46 24.43
C GLU A 59 21.83 7.05 23.22
N GLU A 60 22.03 6.26 22.15
CA GLU A 60 22.74 6.72 20.96
C GLU A 60 21.95 7.77 20.16
N THR A 61 20.63 7.63 20.07
CA THR A 61 19.78 8.64 19.42
C THR A 61 19.77 9.95 20.22
N LEU A 62 19.82 9.86 21.56
CA LEU A 62 19.91 11.02 22.43
C LEU A 62 21.26 11.73 22.30
N LYS A 63 22.38 11.00 22.16
CA LYS A 63 23.70 11.60 21.88
C LYS A 63 23.71 12.36 20.56
N GLN A 64 23.08 11.84 19.51
CA GLN A 64 22.95 12.53 18.23
C GLN A 64 22.16 13.84 18.36
N MET A 65 21.07 13.82 19.13
CA MET A 65 20.29 15.01 19.43
C MET A 65 21.11 16.04 20.21
N GLN A 66 21.79 15.63 21.29
CA GLN A 66 22.67 16.51 22.07
C GLN A 66 23.77 17.13 21.21
N GLU A 67 24.43 16.34 20.37
CA GLU A 67 25.45 16.82 19.43
C GLU A 67 24.87 17.81 18.41
N PHE A 68 23.68 17.54 17.86
CA PHE A 68 23.01 18.40 16.89
C PHE A 68 22.72 19.78 17.48
N PHE A 69 22.18 19.83 18.70
CA PHE A 69 21.80 21.07 19.39
C PHE A 69 22.98 21.75 20.10
N GLY A 70 24.18 21.15 20.09
CA GLY A 70 25.38 21.69 20.75
C GLY A 70 25.31 21.61 22.29
N LEU A 71 24.58 20.65 22.82
CA LEU A 71 24.49 20.33 24.24
C LEU A 71 25.68 19.47 24.69
N GLU A 72 25.87 19.30 26.00
CA GLU A 72 26.82 18.31 26.52
C GLU A 72 26.37 16.90 26.11
N VAL A 73 27.24 16.16 25.41
CA VAL A 73 26.91 14.84 24.86
C VAL A 73 27.11 13.78 25.95
N THR A 74 26.07 13.57 26.75
CA THR A 74 26.07 12.65 27.90
C THR A 74 25.36 11.32 27.62
N GLY A 75 24.49 11.28 26.60
CA GLY A 75 23.57 10.16 26.36
C GLY A 75 22.53 9.97 27.46
N LYS A 76 22.39 10.94 28.35
CA LYS A 76 21.45 10.92 29.48
C LYS A 76 20.50 12.09 29.38
N LEU A 77 19.27 11.85 29.79
CA LEU A 77 18.27 12.91 29.85
C LEU A 77 18.62 13.83 31.03
N ASP A 78 18.80 15.10 30.72
CA ASP A 78 19.08 16.16 31.69
C ASP A 78 18.18 17.37 31.44
N THR A 79 18.29 18.37 32.32
CA THR A 79 17.42 19.56 32.27
C THR A 79 17.57 20.30 30.94
N ASP A 80 18.80 20.49 30.45
CA ASP A 80 19.07 21.25 29.23
C ASP A 80 18.52 20.51 27.99
N THR A 81 18.62 19.18 27.98
CA THR A 81 18.05 18.33 26.93
C THR A 81 16.53 18.43 26.90
N MET A 82 15.87 18.36 28.07
CA MET A 82 14.42 18.50 28.18
C MET A 82 13.93 19.90 27.81
N GLU A 83 14.66 20.95 28.16
CA GLU A 83 14.32 22.32 27.78
C GLU A 83 14.38 22.55 26.27
N VAL A 84 15.23 21.82 25.54
CA VAL A 84 15.21 21.84 24.07
C VAL A 84 13.99 21.08 23.53
N MET A 85 13.69 19.88 24.06
CA MET A 85 12.57 19.05 23.59
C MET A 85 11.20 19.70 23.78
N LYS A 86 11.05 20.59 24.77
CA LYS A 86 9.81 21.32 25.07
C LYS A 86 9.60 22.58 24.22
N LYS A 87 10.58 22.97 23.40
CA LYS A 87 10.46 24.19 22.58
C LYS A 87 9.60 23.92 21.35
N PRO A 88 8.71 24.85 21.00
CA PRO A 88 8.02 24.81 19.72
C PRO A 88 9.00 24.76 18.55
N ARG A 89 8.74 23.89 17.57
CA ARG A 89 9.71 23.55 16.50
C ARG A 89 9.08 23.18 15.18
N CYS A 90 9.93 23.06 14.16
CA CYS A 90 9.60 22.50 12.85
C CYS A 90 9.34 20.98 12.95
N GLY A 91 8.37 20.51 12.17
CA GLY A 91 7.93 19.11 12.07
C GLY A 91 8.86 18.20 11.25
N VAL A 92 9.86 18.78 10.59
CA VAL A 92 10.83 18.05 9.75
C VAL A 92 11.90 17.37 10.62
N SER A 93 12.36 16.18 10.22
CA SER A 93 13.39 15.41 10.93
C SER A 93 14.78 16.07 10.85
N ASP A 94 15.56 15.96 11.93
CA ASP A 94 16.89 16.57 12.09
C ASP A 94 18.05 15.73 11.52
N VAL A 95 17.84 14.43 11.28
CA VAL A 95 18.92 13.48 10.89
C VAL A 95 18.61 12.62 9.68
N SER A 96 17.33 12.44 9.33
CA SER A 96 17.02 11.77 8.07
C SER A 96 17.36 12.73 6.93
N ASN A 97 17.99 12.22 5.86
CA ASN A 97 18.04 12.98 4.61
C ASN A 97 16.59 13.29 4.29
N TYR A 98 16.22 14.57 4.34
CA TYR A 98 14.89 15.09 4.02
C TYR A 98 14.46 14.81 2.55
N ALA A 99 15.23 13.97 1.86
CA ALA A 99 15.07 13.51 0.51
C ALA A 99 14.68 12.02 0.50
N HIS A 100 13.43 11.74 0.15
CA HIS A 100 13.04 10.47 -0.49
C HIS A 100 13.72 10.25 -1.86
N PHE A 101 14.60 11.17 -2.29
CA PHE A 101 15.32 11.16 -3.55
C PHE A 101 16.82 11.29 -3.27
N GLY A 102 17.67 10.39 -3.77
CA GLY A 102 19.11 10.51 -3.59
C GLY A 102 19.64 11.84 -4.17
N GLY A 103 20.14 12.74 -3.30
CA GLY A 103 20.73 14.03 -3.67
C GLY A 103 19.88 15.23 -3.26
N LYS A 104 20.54 16.37 -2.99
CA LYS A 104 19.93 17.64 -2.57
C LYS A 104 18.77 18.03 -3.52
N PRO A 105 17.50 17.85 -3.11
CA PRO A 105 16.37 18.00 -4.02
C PRO A 105 16.24 19.48 -4.41
N LYS A 106 15.97 19.76 -5.69
CA LYS A 106 15.91 21.11 -6.23
C LYS A 106 14.81 21.26 -7.26
N TRP A 107 14.21 22.44 -7.32
CA TRP A 107 13.27 22.81 -8.38
C TRP A 107 13.97 22.86 -9.74
N ASN A 108 13.33 22.29 -10.77
CA ASN A 108 13.81 22.30 -12.16
C ASN A 108 13.37 23.54 -12.95
N LYS A 109 12.82 24.56 -12.26
CA LYS A 109 12.31 25.79 -12.84
C LYS A 109 12.55 26.97 -11.92
N GLN A 110 12.63 28.17 -12.51
CA GLN A 110 12.87 29.41 -11.77
C GLN A 110 11.59 30.05 -11.24
N THR A 111 10.47 29.91 -11.95
CA THR A 111 9.17 30.41 -11.50
C THR A 111 8.42 29.32 -10.76
N ILE A 112 8.23 29.52 -9.46
CA ILE A 112 7.50 28.60 -8.59
C ILE A 112 6.18 29.26 -8.22
N THR A 113 5.09 28.56 -8.49
CA THR A 113 3.75 29.01 -8.15
C THR A 113 3.38 28.54 -6.75
N TYR A 114 2.70 29.36 -5.97
CA TYR A 114 2.17 28.95 -4.67
C TYR A 114 0.69 29.33 -4.54
N ARG A 115 -0.03 28.62 -3.69
CA ARG A 115 -1.44 28.89 -3.41
C ARG A 115 -1.77 28.58 -1.97
N ILE A 116 -2.36 29.56 -1.29
CA ILE A 116 -2.99 29.36 0.01
C ILE A 116 -4.40 28.88 -0.23
N THR A 117 -4.72 27.70 0.31
CA THR A 117 -6.03 27.06 0.14
C THR A 117 -6.91 27.18 1.36
N GLU A 118 -6.29 27.25 2.53
CA GLU A 118 -6.95 27.41 3.82
C GLU A 118 -6.16 28.45 4.62
N TYR A 119 -6.87 29.37 5.27
CA TYR A 119 -6.29 30.51 5.99
C TYR A 119 -6.63 30.39 7.47
N THR A 120 -5.70 30.81 8.33
CA THR A 120 -5.97 30.99 9.76
C THR A 120 -6.96 32.13 10.01
N PRO A 121 -7.89 32.00 10.98
CA PRO A 121 -8.78 33.07 11.38
C PRO A 121 -8.10 34.09 12.31
N ASP A 122 -6.89 33.82 12.82
CA ASP A 122 -6.17 34.74 13.71
C ASP A 122 -5.68 36.02 13.03
N LEU A 123 -5.51 35.96 11.70
CA LEU A 123 -5.04 37.05 10.85
C LEU A 123 -6.03 37.25 9.70
N SER A 124 -6.16 38.48 9.21
CA SER A 124 -6.93 38.69 7.99
C SER A 124 -6.25 38.00 6.80
N GLN A 125 -7.03 37.56 5.81
CA GLN A 125 -6.47 36.92 4.60
C GLN A 125 -5.39 37.79 3.94
N ARG A 126 -5.57 39.12 3.95
CA ARG A 126 -4.59 40.07 3.44
C ARG A 126 -3.27 40.04 4.23
N GLU A 127 -3.34 39.95 5.55
CA GLU A 127 -2.15 39.83 6.39
C GLU A 127 -1.42 38.53 6.10
N VAL A 128 -2.14 37.40 6.01
CA VAL A 128 -1.55 36.11 5.63
C VAL A 128 -0.90 36.18 4.24
N ASP A 129 -1.61 36.69 3.22
CA ASP A 129 -1.09 36.84 1.86
C ASP A 129 0.20 37.68 1.83
N VAL A 130 0.19 38.83 2.53
CA VAL A 130 1.37 39.72 2.60
C VAL A 130 2.53 39.03 3.30
N THR A 131 2.27 38.34 4.41
CA THR A 131 3.31 37.65 5.18
C THR A 131 3.91 36.47 4.43
N ILE A 132 3.10 35.64 3.78
CA ILE A 132 3.57 34.54 2.93
C ILE A 132 4.39 35.07 1.75
N ALA A 133 3.92 36.14 1.09
CA ALA A 133 4.68 36.78 0.02
C ALA A 133 6.01 37.36 0.51
N GLN A 134 6.05 37.94 1.71
CA GLN A 134 7.28 38.41 2.35
C GLN A 134 8.24 37.26 2.68
N ALA A 135 7.75 36.12 3.18
CA ALA A 135 8.58 34.95 3.45
C ALA A 135 9.25 34.43 2.16
N PHE A 136 8.51 34.30 1.06
CA PHE A 136 9.10 33.99 -0.25
C PHE A 136 10.03 35.08 -0.77
N LYS A 137 9.75 36.36 -0.44
CA LYS A 137 10.61 37.48 -0.84
C LYS A 137 12.03 37.31 -0.30
N LEU A 138 12.17 36.90 0.96
CA LEU A 138 13.47 36.65 1.61
C LEU A 138 14.37 35.73 0.76
N TYR A 139 13.80 34.67 0.18
CA TYR A 139 14.54 33.77 -0.70
C TYR A 139 14.76 34.35 -2.10
N SER A 140 13.77 35.03 -2.68
CA SER A 140 13.93 35.69 -4.00
C SER A 140 14.96 36.83 -4.00
N ASP A 141 15.28 37.42 -2.84
CA ASP A 141 16.32 38.45 -2.72
C ASP A 141 17.74 37.89 -2.85
N VAL A 142 17.91 36.59 -2.59
CA VAL A 142 19.22 35.94 -2.55
C VAL A 142 19.34 34.75 -3.51
N THR A 143 18.30 34.48 -4.31
CA THR A 143 18.26 33.40 -5.31
C THR A 143 17.63 33.89 -6.62
N PRO A 144 17.86 33.23 -7.76
CA PRO A 144 17.18 33.56 -9.01
C PRO A 144 15.71 33.09 -9.08
N LEU A 145 15.15 32.57 -7.98
CA LEU A 145 13.79 32.05 -7.95
C LEU A 145 12.77 33.20 -7.88
N VAL A 146 11.69 33.05 -8.63
CA VAL A 146 10.56 33.97 -8.65
C VAL A 146 9.33 33.22 -8.15
N PHE A 147 8.70 33.76 -7.11
CA PHE A 147 7.49 33.17 -6.53
C PHE A 147 6.25 33.90 -7.02
N LYS A 148 5.25 33.14 -7.47
CA LYS A 148 4.00 33.70 -8.01
C LYS A 148 2.79 33.06 -7.35
N GLN A 149 2.03 33.86 -6.61
CA GLN A 149 0.75 33.40 -6.08
C GLN A 149 -0.24 33.14 -7.22
N ILE A 150 -0.92 32.01 -7.16
CA ILE A 150 -2.10 31.72 -7.97
C ILE A 150 -3.30 31.49 -7.06
N TYR A 151 -4.48 31.90 -7.48
CA TYR A 151 -5.69 31.86 -6.64
C TYR A 151 -6.63 30.70 -6.98
N SER A 152 -6.35 29.97 -8.07
CA SER A 152 -7.15 28.86 -8.55
C SER A 152 -6.25 27.81 -9.22
N GLY A 153 -6.69 26.54 -9.22
CA GLY A 153 -5.91 25.43 -9.75
C GLY A 153 -4.86 24.92 -8.76
N THR A 154 -4.01 24.00 -9.21
CA THR A 154 -2.92 23.44 -8.41
C THR A 154 -1.67 24.28 -8.62
N ALA A 155 -1.06 24.73 -7.52
CA ALA A 155 0.22 25.42 -7.53
C ALA A 155 1.36 24.41 -7.32
N ASP A 156 2.61 24.87 -7.43
CA ASP A 156 3.76 24.04 -7.08
C ASP A 156 3.89 23.85 -5.57
N ILE A 157 3.56 24.89 -4.80
CA ILE A 157 3.52 24.86 -3.33
C ILE A 157 2.09 25.15 -2.88
N MET A 158 1.42 24.14 -2.34
CA MET A 158 0.11 24.27 -1.71
C MET A 158 0.29 24.58 -0.24
N ILE A 159 -0.33 25.67 0.22
CA ILE A 159 -0.26 26.15 1.60
C ILE A 159 -1.62 25.99 2.26
N LEU A 160 -1.63 25.44 3.47
CA LEU A 160 -2.83 25.28 4.27
C LEU A 160 -2.53 25.39 5.76
N PHE A 161 -3.48 25.99 6.48
CA PHE A 161 -3.49 25.97 7.93
C PHE A 161 -4.53 24.94 8.38
N LYS A 162 -4.10 23.97 9.18
CA LYS A 162 -4.94 22.85 9.62
C LYS A 162 -4.51 22.36 10.98
N ALA A 163 -5.47 21.95 11.81
CA ALA A 163 -5.20 21.37 13.10
C ALA A 163 -5.08 19.84 13.04
N ARG A 164 -4.21 19.28 13.89
CA ARG A 164 -4.11 17.85 14.20
C ARG A 164 -3.97 16.97 12.95
N ASN A 165 -4.77 15.91 12.82
CA ASN A 165 -4.79 15.08 11.63
C ASN A 165 -5.47 15.81 10.47
N HIS A 166 -4.70 16.10 9.42
CA HIS A 166 -5.15 16.93 8.31
C HIS A 166 -4.90 16.32 6.92
N GLY A 167 -4.77 14.99 6.88
CA GLY A 167 -4.85 14.21 5.63
C GLY A 167 -3.50 13.85 4.99
N ASP A 168 -2.38 14.18 5.63
CA ASP A 168 -1.06 13.64 5.32
C ASP A 168 -0.57 12.69 6.45
N PHE A 169 0.67 12.20 6.34
CA PHE A 169 1.27 11.29 7.33
C PHE A 169 1.94 12.02 8.51
N TYR A 170 1.78 13.35 8.63
CA TYR A 170 2.44 14.19 9.63
C TYR A 170 1.40 15.02 10.41
N PRO A 171 0.60 14.38 11.30
CA PRO A 171 -0.38 15.09 12.09
C PRO A 171 0.29 16.05 13.07
N PHE A 172 -0.33 17.21 13.32
CA PHE A 172 0.11 18.12 14.37
C PHE A 172 -0.29 17.63 15.77
N ASP A 173 0.51 18.02 16.76
CA ASP A 173 0.38 17.68 18.18
C ASP A 173 -0.46 18.69 18.99
N GLY A 174 -0.87 19.78 18.36
CA GLY A 174 -1.63 20.87 18.96
C GLY A 174 -0.71 21.96 19.52
N GLN A 175 -1.25 22.79 20.41
CA GLN A 175 -0.55 24.01 20.85
C GLN A 175 0.78 23.76 21.56
N GLY A 176 1.82 24.46 21.12
CA GLY A 176 3.15 24.59 21.74
C GLY A 176 4.19 23.58 21.27
N GLY A 177 3.86 22.71 20.30
CA GLY A 177 4.72 21.64 19.82
C GLY A 177 5.24 21.86 18.40
N VAL A 178 4.72 21.10 17.44
CA VAL A 178 5.05 21.22 16.02
C VAL A 178 4.24 22.32 15.37
N LEU A 179 4.91 23.43 15.01
CA LEU A 179 4.23 24.61 14.51
C LEU A 179 3.84 24.51 13.03
N ALA A 180 4.65 23.81 12.24
CA ALA A 180 4.48 23.63 10.81
C ALA A 180 5.40 22.52 10.29
N HIS A 181 5.11 22.05 9.09
CA HIS A 181 6.04 21.24 8.30
C HIS A 181 5.88 21.53 6.81
N ALA A 182 6.95 21.28 6.06
CA ALA A 182 6.93 21.30 4.61
C ALA A 182 7.25 19.93 4.02
N MET A 183 7.10 19.82 2.71
CA MET A 183 7.58 18.71 1.89
C MET A 183 8.78 19.15 1.05
N SER A 184 9.71 18.24 0.80
CA SER A 184 10.86 18.48 -0.10
C SER A 184 10.42 18.86 -1.52
N PRO A 185 11.20 19.64 -2.28
CA PRO A 185 10.88 19.97 -3.67
C PRO A 185 10.82 18.75 -4.58
N GLY A 186 9.87 18.72 -5.51
CA GLY A 186 9.56 17.53 -6.32
C GLY A 186 8.41 17.77 -7.31
N SER A 187 8.36 16.96 -8.38
CA SER A 187 7.32 17.07 -9.41
C SER A 187 5.96 16.62 -8.87
N ASN A 188 4.93 17.48 -8.99
CA ASN A 188 3.53 17.23 -8.63
C ASN A 188 3.20 16.96 -7.14
N GLN A 189 4.18 16.91 -6.22
CA GLN A 189 3.97 16.66 -4.78
C GLN A 189 4.98 17.37 -3.86
N GLY A 190 5.84 18.23 -4.39
CA GLY A 190 6.94 18.79 -3.60
C GLY A 190 6.72 20.24 -3.17
N GLY A 191 7.19 20.60 -1.98
CA GLY A 191 7.14 21.96 -1.46
C GLY A 191 5.84 22.37 -0.74
N ASP A 192 4.82 21.52 -0.72
CA ASP A 192 3.59 21.74 0.06
C ASP A 192 3.94 22.02 1.53
N THR A 193 3.29 23.02 2.12
CA THR A 193 3.63 23.54 3.45
C THR A 193 2.38 23.70 4.29
N HIS A 194 2.35 23.03 5.44
CA HIS A 194 1.23 22.99 6.34
C HIS A 194 1.59 23.71 7.64
N PHE A 195 0.66 24.49 8.17
CA PHE A 195 0.79 25.24 9.42
C PHE A 195 -0.24 24.71 10.43
N ASP A 196 0.16 24.51 11.69
CA ASP A 196 -0.78 24.04 12.71
C ASP A 196 -1.79 25.12 13.08
N GLU A 197 -3.07 24.86 12.82
CA GLU A 197 -4.16 25.79 13.16
C GLU A 197 -4.55 25.72 14.65
N ASP A 198 -4.03 24.75 15.42
CA ASP A 198 -4.18 24.79 16.88
C ASP A 198 -3.28 25.88 17.52
N GLU A 199 -2.38 26.50 16.75
CA GLU A 199 -1.52 27.61 17.19
C GLU A 199 -2.17 28.98 17.06
N LYS A 200 -1.71 29.91 17.92
CA LYS A 200 -2.12 31.32 17.83
C LYS A 200 -1.16 32.12 16.94
N TRP A 201 -1.54 32.32 15.69
CA TRP A 201 -0.73 33.01 14.69
C TRP A 201 -0.75 34.53 14.88
N THR A 202 0.42 35.16 14.91
CA THR A 202 0.55 36.61 15.06
C THR A 202 1.64 37.17 14.15
N LEU A 203 1.68 38.49 14.01
CA LEU A 203 2.76 39.22 13.33
C LEU A 203 3.79 39.82 14.30
N SER A 204 3.66 39.54 15.60
CA SER A 204 4.47 40.13 16.68
C SER A 204 5.15 39.05 17.53
N ALA A 205 5.71 39.44 18.68
CA ALA A 205 6.24 38.51 19.68
C ALA A 205 5.15 37.88 20.59
N ALA A 206 3.89 38.34 20.50
CA ALA A 206 2.81 37.97 21.42
C ALA A 206 2.16 36.60 21.13
N GLY A 207 2.70 35.85 20.17
CA GLY A 207 2.25 34.52 19.78
C GLY A 207 3.22 33.92 18.75
N VAL A 208 2.77 32.93 17.99
CA VAL A 208 3.61 32.29 16.97
C VAL A 208 3.77 33.24 15.78
N ASN A 209 4.99 33.65 15.47
CA ASN A 209 5.23 34.63 14.42
C ASN A 209 5.17 33.98 13.04
N LEU A 210 4.11 34.25 12.27
CA LEU A 210 3.88 33.60 10.98
C LEU A 210 5.03 33.83 9.98
N LEU A 211 5.64 35.01 9.97
CA LEU A 211 6.73 35.30 9.02
C LEU A 211 7.93 34.38 9.25
N LEU A 212 8.33 34.19 10.50
CA LEU A 212 9.52 33.40 10.85
C LEU A 212 9.31 31.92 10.57
N VAL A 213 8.14 31.39 10.94
CA VAL A 213 7.80 29.99 10.68
C VAL A 213 7.68 29.74 9.18
N ALA A 214 6.91 30.57 8.45
CA ALA A 214 6.76 30.43 7.00
C ALA A 214 8.10 30.55 6.26
N ALA A 215 8.97 31.48 6.67
CA ALA A 215 10.29 31.60 6.09
C ALA A 215 11.11 30.32 6.30
N HIS A 216 11.13 29.75 7.51
CA HIS A 216 11.82 28.48 7.77
C HIS A 216 11.28 27.33 6.90
N GLU A 217 9.96 27.12 6.91
CA GLU A 217 9.33 26.01 6.17
C GLU A 217 9.54 26.13 4.65
N PHE A 218 9.54 27.35 4.11
CA PHE A 218 9.86 27.55 2.70
C PHE A 218 11.33 27.25 2.39
N GLY A 219 12.24 27.34 3.36
CA GLY A 219 13.58 26.80 3.21
C GLY A 219 13.57 25.31 2.89
N HIS A 220 12.77 24.52 3.61
CA HIS A 220 12.57 23.10 3.33
C HIS A 220 11.87 22.85 2.00
N ALA A 221 10.82 23.62 1.67
CA ALA A 221 10.17 23.57 0.36
C ALA A 221 11.11 23.88 -0.82
N LEU A 222 12.24 24.54 -0.53
CA LEU A 222 13.31 24.86 -1.48
C LEU A 222 14.52 23.91 -1.39
N GLY A 223 14.47 22.90 -0.53
CA GLY A 223 15.48 21.84 -0.41
C GLY A 223 16.61 22.14 0.56
N LEU A 224 16.38 23.00 1.56
CA LEU A 224 17.34 23.24 2.64
C LEU A 224 17.11 22.26 3.80
N ASP A 225 18.20 21.74 4.36
CA ASP A 225 18.19 20.95 5.60
C ASP A 225 18.26 21.87 6.83
N HIS A 226 17.99 21.32 8.02
CA HIS A 226 18.20 22.06 9.26
C HIS A 226 19.68 22.43 9.48
N SER A 227 19.90 23.65 9.98
CA SER A 227 21.21 24.13 10.39
C SER A 227 21.50 23.74 11.84
N LYS A 228 22.77 23.47 12.15
CA LYS A 228 23.27 23.32 13.54
C LYS A 228 23.61 24.66 14.19
N ASP A 229 23.60 25.77 13.45
CA ASP A 229 23.86 27.13 13.95
C ASP A 229 22.58 27.71 14.59
N PRO A 230 22.51 27.95 15.91
CA PRO A 230 21.33 28.49 16.59
C PRO A 230 20.94 29.91 16.18
N SER A 231 21.78 30.59 15.37
CA SER A 231 21.48 31.91 14.81
C SER A 231 20.90 31.86 13.39
N ALA A 232 20.90 30.69 12.75
CA ALA A 232 20.38 30.51 11.40
C ALA A 232 18.85 30.43 11.39
N LEU A 233 18.22 30.89 10.30
CA LEU A 233 16.78 30.74 10.11
C LEU A 233 16.38 29.26 10.10
N MET A 234 17.20 28.41 9.47
CA MET A 234 16.97 26.95 9.36
C MET A 234 17.33 26.18 10.64
N TYR A 235 17.51 26.83 11.79
CA TYR A 235 17.61 26.11 13.05
C TYR A 235 16.22 25.57 13.46
N PRO A 236 16.08 24.31 13.92
CA PRO A 236 14.76 23.66 14.05
C PRO A 236 13.79 24.31 15.04
N THR A 237 14.32 25.10 15.99
CA THR A 237 13.50 25.85 16.96
C THR A 237 13.51 27.33 16.61
N TYR A 238 12.35 27.98 16.74
CA TYR A 238 12.20 29.35 16.30
C TYR A 238 12.67 30.33 17.38
N ARG A 239 13.60 31.21 17.02
CA ARG A 239 13.99 32.35 17.85
C ARG A 239 13.30 33.60 17.32
N TYR A 240 12.46 34.22 18.16
CA TYR A 240 11.88 35.50 17.79
C TYR A 240 12.96 36.55 17.54
N VAL A 241 12.82 37.25 16.42
CA VAL A 241 13.58 38.43 16.02
C VAL A 241 12.60 39.50 15.58
N ASN A 242 12.98 40.77 15.67
CA ASN A 242 12.14 41.83 15.12
C ASN A 242 12.02 41.63 13.59
N THR A 243 10.80 41.45 13.11
CA THR A 243 10.49 41.13 11.72
C THR A 243 10.35 42.36 10.83
N GLN A 244 10.34 43.57 11.39
CA GLN A 244 10.31 44.81 10.61
C GLN A 244 11.62 44.98 9.83
N GLY A 245 11.57 44.82 8.51
CA GLY A 245 12.74 44.92 7.64
C GLY A 245 13.71 43.74 7.74
N TYR A 246 13.23 42.58 8.21
CA TYR A 246 14.04 41.37 8.36
C TYR A 246 14.68 40.94 7.03
N GLN A 247 15.95 40.50 7.10
CA GLN A 247 16.72 39.95 6.00
C GLN A 247 17.36 38.64 6.45
N LEU A 248 17.57 37.71 5.51
CA LEU A 248 18.20 36.43 5.82
C LEU A 248 19.63 36.65 6.37
N PRO A 249 19.99 35.98 7.50
CA PRO A 249 21.35 35.98 7.99
C PRO A 249 22.33 35.45 6.94
N ARG A 250 23.58 35.95 6.92
CA ARG A 250 24.63 35.50 5.99
C ARG A 250 24.87 33.98 6.06
N SER A 251 24.74 33.36 7.23
CA SER A 251 24.87 31.90 7.41
C SER A 251 23.71 31.09 6.82
N SER A 252 22.58 31.74 6.53
CA SER A 252 21.40 31.14 5.89
C SER A 252 21.37 31.35 4.36
N THR A 253 22.47 31.85 3.78
CA THR A 253 22.58 32.04 2.33
C THR A 253 22.79 30.70 1.62
N VAL A 254 21.97 30.44 0.61
CA VAL A 254 22.06 29.25 -0.24
C VAL A 254 23.43 29.25 -0.94
N PRO A 255 24.22 28.17 -0.89
CA PRO A 255 25.51 28.14 -1.58
C PRO A 255 25.33 28.42 -3.08
N VAL A 256 26.13 29.36 -3.59
CA VAL A 256 26.10 29.90 -4.98
C VAL A 256 26.15 28.80 -6.06
N ASN A 257 26.68 27.61 -5.75
CA ASN A 257 26.69 26.44 -6.64
C ASN A 257 25.31 25.77 -6.86
N ALA A 258 24.23 26.27 -6.25
CA ALA A 258 22.85 25.93 -6.61
C ALA A 258 22.35 26.63 -7.89
N SER A 259 23.18 27.48 -8.53
CA SER A 259 22.77 28.47 -9.53
C SER A 259 23.29 28.23 -10.96
N VAL A 260 23.40 26.99 -11.45
CA VAL A 260 23.70 26.75 -12.87
C VAL A 260 22.67 25.82 -13.50
N CYS A 261 21.70 26.43 -14.17
CA CYS A 261 20.99 25.84 -15.31
C CYS A 261 20.86 26.94 -16.37
N VAL A 262 21.87 27.06 -17.24
CA VAL A 262 21.73 27.71 -18.54
C VAL A 262 21.77 26.60 -19.58
N PRO A 263 20.78 26.52 -20.47
CA PRO A 263 21.11 26.64 -21.88
C PRO A 263 20.40 27.85 -22.49
N ASN A 264 21.17 28.60 -23.28
CA ASN A 264 20.74 29.67 -24.17
C ASN A 264 19.39 29.39 -24.86
N LEU A 265 18.55 30.43 -24.98
CA LEU A 265 17.98 30.92 -26.24
C LEU A 265 17.24 32.26 -26.00
N ASN A 266 17.54 33.23 -26.86
CA ASN A 266 17.02 34.60 -26.84
C ASN A 266 15.51 34.69 -27.18
N PRO A 267 14.85 35.82 -26.84
CA PRO A 267 13.40 35.92 -26.73
C PRO A 267 12.73 36.61 -27.94
N LEU A 268 11.59 36.10 -28.44
CA LEU A 268 10.66 36.90 -29.24
C LEU A 268 9.18 36.49 -29.07
N HIS A 269 8.41 37.52 -28.73
CA HIS A 269 7.00 37.81 -29.02
C HIS A 269 5.81 37.30 -28.16
N ARG A 270 5.05 38.33 -27.73
CA ARG A 270 3.73 38.38 -27.08
C ARG A 270 2.60 38.00 -28.05
N HIS A 271 1.52 37.40 -27.54
CA HIS A 271 0.14 37.96 -27.62
C HIS A 271 -0.92 37.17 -26.81
N ASN A 272 -1.44 37.81 -25.74
CA ASN A 272 -2.86 38.09 -25.41
C ASN A 272 -4.03 37.22 -25.97
N ARG A 273 -4.81 36.53 -25.09
CA ARG A 273 -6.20 36.85 -24.63
C ARG A 273 -7.03 35.63 -24.15
N PHE A 274 -7.52 35.75 -22.91
CA PHE A 274 -8.86 35.49 -22.32
C PHE A 274 -9.76 34.26 -22.62
N HIS A 275 -10.17 33.65 -21.48
CA HIS A 275 -11.45 33.01 -21.07
C HIS A 275 -11.94 31.75 -21.82
N ASN A 276 -12.24 30.64 -21.12
CA ASN A 276 -13.38 30.54 -20.21
C ASN A 276 -13.28 29.33 -19.25
N GLN A 277 -13.90 29.48 -18.09
CA GLN A 277 -13.92 28.56 -16.94
C GLN A 277 -15.01 27.49 -17.08
N SER A 278 -14.78 26.31 -16.47
CA SER A 278 -15.76 25.65 -15.59
C SER A 278 -15.14 24.43 -14.92
N ASN A 279 -14.90 24.47 -13.61
CA ASN A 279 -14.81 23.26 -12.77
C ASN A 279 -15.22 23.60 -11.33
N LEU A 280 -16.42 23.13 -10.96
CA LEU A 280 -16.97 23.14 -9.61
C LEU A 280 -16.48 21.88 -8.88
N HIS A 281 -15.81 22.06 -7.74
CA HIS A 281 -15.44 20.98 -6.84
C HIS A 281 -16.66 20.48 -6.05
N GLN A 282 -16.91 19.17 -6.11
CA GLN A 282 -18.00 18.49 -5.41
C GLN A 282 -17.39 17.40 -4.52
N ARG A 283 -17.47 17.55 -3.19
CA ARG A 283 -17.15 16.50 -2.21
C ARG A 283 -18.38 15.59 -2.02
N ARG A 284 -18.18 14.27 -1.95
CA ARG A 284 -19.21 13.24 -1.73
C ARG A 284 -19.12 12.68 -0.31
N ALA A 285 -20.27 12.56 0.35
CA ALA A 285 -20.48 11.75 1.54
C ALA A 285 -20.86 10.31 1.14
N ILE A 286 -20.30 9.32 1.84
CA ILE A 286 -20.70 7.90 1.77
C ILE A 286 -21.53 7.60 3.02
N GLY A 287 -22.64 6.87 2.85
CA GLY A 287 -23.80 6.86 3.73
C GLY A 287 -23.68 6.21 5.13
N THR A 288 -24.61 6.68 5.98
CA THR A 288 -25.10 6.20 7.29
C THR A 288 -24.09 6.02 8.41
N TRP A 289 -23.54 7.16 8.83
CA TRP A 289 -23.25 7.44 10.24
C TRP A 289 -24.17 8.59 10.65
N CYS A 290 -25.06 8.38 11.63
CA CYS A 290 -25.86 9.47 12.17
C CYS A 290 -24.93 10.34 13.02
N SER A 291 -24.60 11.54 12.56
CA SER A 291 -23.75 12.50 13.29
C SER A 291 -24.55 13.79 13.50
N MET A 292 -24.90 14.09 14.76
CA MET A 292 -25.30 15.45 15.14
C MET A 292 -24.04 16.33 15.19
N LEU A 293 -24.11 17.54 14.63
CA LEU A 293 -23.10 18.57 14.79
C LEU A 293 -23.75 19.81 15.47
N GLN A 294 -23.50 19.91 16.78
CA GLN A 294 -23.41 21.02 17.79
C GLN A 294 -24.03 22.44 17.61
N PRO A 295 -24.28 23.23 18.72
CA PRO A 295 -23.46 23.32 19.96
C PRO A 295 -24.20 23.41 21.33
N ALA A 296 -23.98 22.42 22.19
CA ALA A 296 -23.84 22.57 23.65
C ALA A 296 -23.35 21.23 24.22
N SER A 297 -22.10 21.18 24.70
CA SER A 297 -21.35 19.98 25.11
C SER A 297 -20.96 19.02 23.98
N GLU A 298 -19.76 18.48 24.10
CA GLU A 298 -19.03 17.70 23.09
C GLU A 298 -19.52 16.25 23.01
N MET A 299 -20.71 16.01 22.45
CA MET A 299 -21.30 14.67 22.29
C MET A 299 -21.96 14.48 20.92
N SER A 300 -21.49 13.49 20.16
CA SER A 300 -22.13 13.01 18.92
C SER A 300 -22.85 11.69 19.19
N PHE A 301 -24.11 11.55 18.79
CA PHE A 301 -24.88 10.33 19.05
C PHE A 301 -24.90 9.36 17.85
N THR A 302 -24.31 8.17 17.97
CA THR A 302 -24.37 7.12 16.94
C THR A 302 -25.33 6.00 17.37
N SER A 303 -26.02 5.33 16.44
CA SER A 303 -26.76 4.08 16.70
C SER A 303 -26.48 3.07 15.59
N SER A 304 -26.31 1.79 15.93
CA SER A 304 -25.96 0.75 14.96
C SER A 304 -27.20 0.09 14.37
N ARG A 305 -27.10 -0.42 13.13
CA ARG A 305 -28.20 -1.06 12.39
C ARG A 305 -28.78 -2.33 13.06
N MET A 306 -28.17 -2.80 14.16
CA MET A 306 -28.57 -4.02 14.89
C MET A 306 -28.79 -3.79 16.41
N SER A 307 -28.81 -2.54 16.90
CA SER A 307 -28.87 -2.26 18.35
C SER A 307 -29.88 -1.17 18.69
N GLN A 308 -30.66 -1.36 19.76
CA GLN A 308 -31.56 -0.33 20.34
C GLN A 308 -30.82 0.66 21.25
N ASN A 309 -29.49 0.70 21.16
CA ASN A 309 -28.65 1.59 21.94
C ASN A 309 -28.12 2.73 21.10
N TYR A 310 -27.84 3.86 21.76
CA TYR A 310 -27.14 4.99 21.22
C TYR A 310 -25.86 5.26 22.02
N TRP A 311 -24.81 5.67 21.34
CA TRP A 311 -23.50 6.00 21.90
C TRP A 311 -23.28 7.49 21.79
N ALA A 312 -22.73 8.12 22.82
CA ALA A 312 -22.19 9.45 22.69
C ALA A 312 -20.68 9.37 22.45
N VAL A 313 -20.17 10.07 21.45
CA VAL A 313 -18.75 10.12 21.12
C VAL A 313 -18.25 11.57 21.07
N LYS A 314 -17.03 11.77 21.56
CA LYS A 314 -16.27 13.02 21.52
C LYS A 314 -14.98 12.73 20.75
N ALA A 315 -14.81 13.36 19.60
CA ALA A 315 -13.78 13.00 18.61
C ALA A 315 -13.81 11.51 18.25
N THR A 316 -12.86 10.72 18.76
CA THR A 316 -12.76 9.26 18.54
C THR A 316 -13.10 8.43 19.78
N SER A 317 -13.43 9.05 20.91
CA SER A 317 -13.67 8.38 22.18
C SER A 317 -15.15 8.33 22.54
N VAL A 318 -15.63 7.20 23.08
CA VAL A 318 -16.98 7.06 23.62
C VAL A 318 -17.04 7.75 25.00
N VAL A 319 -18.08 8.56 25.22
CA VAL A 319 -18.27 9.27 26.48
C VAL A 319 -18.65 8.29 27.60
N PRO A 320 -18.08 8.41 28.80
CA PRO A 320 -18.41 7.55 29.94
C PRO A 320 -19.93 7.51 30.23
N GLY A 321 -20.46 6.31 30.49
CA GLY A 321 -21.89 6.08 30.70
C GLY A 321 -22.71 5.78 29.43
N TYR A 322 -22.05 5.58 28.29
CA TYR A 322 -22.62 5.10 27.03
C TYR A 322 -22.03 3.73 26.66
N PRO A 323 -22.74 2.86 25.91
CA PRO A 323 -24.05 3.10 25.29
C PRO A 323 -25.24 3.19 26.26
N LYS A 324 -26.30 3.89 25.83
CA LYS A 324 -27.60 4.00 26.53
C LYS A 324 -28.72 3.49 25.62
N HIS A 325 -29.83 3.06 26.19
CA HIS A 325 -30.97 2.56 25.40
C HIS A 325 -31.83 3.70 24.87
N ILE A 326 -32.30 3.63 23.62
CA ILE A 326 -33.08 4.71 22.99
C ILE A 326 -34.41 5.00 23.70
N SER A 327 -34.96 4.04 24.45
CA SER A 327 -36.17 4.26 25.26
C SER A 327 -36.02 5.36 26.31
N GLN A 328 -34.78 5.73 26.67
CA GLN A 328 -34.53 6.83 27.59
C GLN A 328 -35.01 8.18 27.06
N PHE A 329 -35.16 8.33 25.74
CA PHE A 329 -35.76 9.53 25.15
C PHE A 329 -37.30 9.54 25.21
N GLY A 330 -37.94 8.48 25.74
CA GLY A 330 -39.40 8.39 25.84
C GLY A 330 -40.10 7.87 24.57
N PHE A 331 -39.37 7.20 23.66
CA PHE A 331 -39.99 6.54 22.50
C PHE A 331 -40.88 5.36 22.90
N PRO A 332 -41.99 5.09 22.18
CA PRO A 332 -42.77 3.88 22.39
C PRO A 332 -41.98 2.63 21.98
N ALA A 333 -42.30 1.49 22.59
CA ALA A 333 -41.59 0.21 22.36
C ALA A 333 -41.59 -0.29 20.90
N SER A 334 -42.47 0.26 20.06
CA SER A 334 -42.55 0.01 18.62
C SER A 334 -41.39 0.64 17.83
N VAL A 335 -40.75 1.68 18.35
CA VAL A 335 -39.59 2.31 17.70
C VAL A 335 -38.37 1.44 17.91
N LYS A 336 -37.89 0.81 16.83
CA LYS A 336 -36.70 -0.06 16.84
C LYS A 336 -35.46 0.61 16.26
N LYS A 337 -35.63 1.69 15.50
CA LYS A 337 -34.58 2.38 14.75
C LYS A 337 -34.91 3.85 14.58
N ILE A 338 -33.88 4.69 14.55
CA ILE A 338 -33.93 6.11 14.18
C ILE A 338 -33.26 6.24 12.80
N ASP A 339 -33.91 6.94 11.86
CA ASP A 339 -33.37 7.14 10.50
C ASP A 339 -32.43 8.34 10.44
N ALA A 340 -32.78 9.44 11.09
CA ALA A 340 -31.95 10.64 11.21
C ALA A 340 -32.25 11.38 12.52
N ALA A 341 -31.30 12.19 12.99
CA ALA A 341 -31.52 13.10 14.11
C ALA A 341 -30.75 14.40 13.93
N VAL A 342 -31.33 15.53 14.34
CA VAL A 342 -30.69 16.86 14.27
C VAL A 342 -31.05 17.70 15.49
N HIS A 343 -30.05 18.34 16.07
CA HIS A 343 -30.24 19.31 17.12
C HIS A 343 -30.50 20.70 16.51
N VAL A 344 -31.54 21.37 16.97
CA VAL A 344 -31.91 22.71 16.53
C VAL A 344 -31.64 23.69 17.67
N ASP A 345 -30.46 24.29 17.66
CA ASP A 345 -29.95 25.11 18.76
C ASP A 345 -30.90 26.26 19.13
N SER A 346 -31.46 26.94 18.12
CA SER A 346 -32.39 28.07 18.32
C SER A 346 -33.65 27.72 19.13
N THR A 347 -34.02 26.44 19.20
CA THR A 347 -35.18 25.99 19.98
C THR A 347 -34.83 24.99 21.09
N ARG A 348 -33.55 24.62 21.22
CA ARG A 348 -33.06 23.56 22.12
C ARG A 348 -33.86 22.26 22.00
N ARG A 349 -34.18 21.90 20.76
CA ARG A 349 -34.90 20.68 20.42
C ARG A 349 -34.02 19.76 19.60
N THR A 350 -34.02 18.48 19.95
CA THR A 350 -33.51 17.43 19.07
C THR A 350 -34.67 16.77 18.36
N LEU A 351 -34.63 16.79 17.03
CA LEU A 351 -35.62 16.18 16.17
C LEU A 351 -35.14 14.79 15.74
N PHE A 352 -35.96 13.78 15.95
CA PHE A 352 -35.67 12.39 15.55
C PHE A 352 -36.64 11.95 14.46
N PHE A 353 -36.12 11.59 13.29
CA PHE A 353 -36.90 11.17 12.12
C PHE A 353 -36.94 9.64 12.04
N ILE A 354 -38.14 9.08 11.89
CA ILE A 354 -38.39 7.63 11.80
C ILE A 354 -39.52 7.41 10.79
N GLY A 355 -39.20 6.80 9.66
CA GLY A 355 -40.13 6.62 8.54
C GLY A 355 -40.63 7.97 8.02
N ASP A 356 -41.95 8.16 8.04
CA ASP A 356 -42.65 9.36 7.59
C ASP A 356 -42.98 10.36 8.70
N LYS A 357 -42.46 10.10 9.90
CA LYS A 357 -42.73 10.87 11.10
C LYS A 357 -41.46 11.39 11.75
N TYR A 358 -41.61 12.41 12.58
CA TYR A 358 -40.57 12.86 13.47
C TYR A 358 -41.09 13.11 14.89
N TRP A 359 -40.19 12.97 15.84
CA TRP A 359 -40.37 13.26 17.25
C TRP A 359 -39.54 14.47 17.60
N SER A 360 -40.07 15.36 18.44
CA SER A 360 -39.37 16.53 18.94
C SER A 360 -39.06 16.32 20.41
N PHE A 361 -37.78 16.22 20.75
CA PHE A 361 -37.31 16.07 22.12
C PHE A 361 -36.81 17.41 22.64
N ASN A 362 -37.36 17.83 23.77
CA ASN A 362 -37.04 19.09 24.41
C ASN A 362 -35.90 18.87 25.41
N GLU A 363 -34.70 19.35 25.06
CA GLU A 363 -33.50 19.11 25.87
C GLU A 363 -33.51 19.84 27.20
N ASN A 364 -34.25 20.94 27.32
CA ASN A 364 -34.37 21.67 28.58
C ASN A 364 -35.17 20.88 29.62
N THR A 365 -36.17 20.11 29.17
CA THR A 365 -37.04 19.31 30.05
C THR A 365 -36.66 17.84 30.12
N GLY A 366 -35.81 17.38 29.19
CA GLY A 366 -35.47 15.96 29.04
C GLY A 366 -36.65 15.08 28.61
N GLN A 367 -37.68 15.66 27.97
CA GLN A 367 -38.92 14.98 27.59
C GLN A 367 -39.31 15.25 26.14
N MET A 368 -40.11 14.36 25.56
CA MET A 368 -40.72 14.58 24.25
C MET A 368 -41.77 15.68 24.32
N ASP A 369 -41.76 16.59 23.34
CA ASP A 369 -42.81 17.60 23.21
C ASP A 369 -44.17 16.93 22.97
N ALA A 370 -45.20 17.46 23.63
CA ALA A 370 -46.59 17.04 23.45
C ALA A 370 -47.00 17.15 21.98
N GLY A 371 -47.62 16.08 21.45
CA GLY A 371 -48.03 15.98 20.05
C GLY A 371 -47.02 15.28 19.12
N SER A 372 -45.90 14.77 19.64
CA SER A 372 -45.05 13.83 18.91
C SER A 372 -45.62 12.40 18.93
N PRO A 373 -45.50 11.59 17.85
CA PRO A 373 -44.91 11.95 16.57
C PRO A 373 -45.80 12.80 15.68
N LYS A 374 -45.17 13.61 14.83
CA LYS A 374 -45.82 14.38 13.77
C LYS A 374 -45.36 13.93 12.40
N PHE A 375 -46.17 14.18 11.37
CA PHE A 375 -45.79 13.87 9.99
C PHE A 375 -44.78 14.87 9.46
N ILE A 376 -43.73 14.36 8.82
CA ILE A 376 -42.66 15.19 8.23
C ILE A 376 -43.26 16.14 7.20
N GLN A 377 -44.12 15.64 6.30
CA GLN A 377 -44.72 16.45 5.24
C GLN A 377 -45.56 17.62 5.75
N THR A 378 -46.15 17.49 6.95
CA THR A 378 -47.01 18.53 7.54
C THR A 378 -46.19 19.66 8.15
N ASP A 379 -45.17 19.34 8.97
CA ASP A 379 -44.38 20.34 9.69
C ASP A 379 -43.12 20.79 8.92
N PHE A 380 -42.73 20.06 7.88
CA PHE A 380 -41.61 20.34 6.96
C PHE A 380 -42.04 20.30 5.49
N PRO A 381 -42.88 21.26 5.05
CA PRO A 381 -43.32 21.32 3.66
C PRO A 381 -42.13 21.40 2.69
N GLY A 382 -42.12 20.54 1.68
CA GLY A 382 -41.09 20.50 0.64
C GLY A 382 -39.93 19.52 0.88
N ILE A 383 -39.79 18.93 2.09
CA ILE A 383 -38.74 17.95 2.39
C ILE A 383 -39.04 16.57 1.84
N GLY A 384 -40.31 16.15 1.87
CA GLY A 384 -40.75 14.81 1.45
C GLY A 384 -41.32 14.01 2.63
N SER A 385 -41.61 12.73 2.41
CA SER A 385 -42.07 11.81 3.46
C SER A 385 -40.95 11.07 4.17
N LYS A 386 -39.68 11.35 3.89
CA LYS A 386 -38.57 10.60 4.49
C LYS A 386 -37.34 11.47 4.64
N VAL A 387 -36.58 11.19 5.71
CA VAL A 387 -35.28 11.81 5.97
C VAL A 387 -34.28 10.70 6.31
N ASP A 388 -33.28 10.50 5.46
CA ASP A 388 -32.20 9.52 5.65
C ASP A 388 -31.02 10.07 6.48
N ALA A 389 -30.84 11.40 6.45
CA ALA A 389 -29.88 12.10 7.28
C ALA A 389 -30.33 13.56 7.48
N ALA A 390 -30.00 14.12 8.63
CA ALA A 390 -30.27 15.51 8.96
C ALA A 390 -29.08 16.11 9.70
N PHE A 391 -28.72 17.35 9.39
CA PHE A 391 -27.75 18.12 10.18
C PHE A 391 -28.11 19.60 10.16
N GLU A 392 -27.59 20.34 11.13
CA GLU A 392 -27.73 21.79 11.25
C GLU A 392 -26.41 22.43 10.83
N ASN A 393 -26.48 23.54 10.09
CA ASN A 393 -25.30 24.34 9.77
C ASN A 393 -25.70 25.81 9.54
N TYR A 394 -25.08 26.72 10.28
CA TYR A 394 -25.29 28.17 10.20
C TYR A 394 -26.76 28.62 10.27
N GLY A 395 -27.57 27.99 11.12
CA GLY A 395 -28.98 28.28 11.34
C GLY A 395 -29.96 27.56 10.40
N PHE A 396 -29.47 26.70 9.50
CA PHE A 396 -30.28 25.97 8.53
C PHE A 396 -30.25 24.47 8.77
N LEU A 397 -31.39 23.81 8.55
CA LEU A 397 -31.48 22.36 8.59
C LEU A 397 -31.28 21.80 7.18
N TYR A 398 -30.42 20.80 7.07
CA TYR A 398 -30.17 20.11 5.82
C TYR A 398 -30.74 18.71 5.91
N PHE A 399 -31.68 18.38 5.04
CA PHE A 399 -32.34 17.08 4.98
C PHE A 399 -31.91 16.32 3.73
N SER A 400 -31.53 15.06 3.92
CA SER A 400 -31.17 14.15 2.82
C SER A 400 -32.26 13.10 2.62
N GLU A 401 -32.69 12.90 1.38
CA GLU A 401 -33.54 11.79 0.93
C GLU A 401 -32.88 11.17 -0.31
N GLY A 402 -32.22 10.03 -0.13
CA GLY A 402 -31.32 9.45 -1.13
C GLY A 402 -30.24 10.43 -1.57
N ALA A 403 -30.17 10.72 -2.88
CA ALA A 403 -29.20 11.65 -3.46
C ALA A 403 -29.67 13.12 -3.44
N LYS A 404 -30.90 13.40 -2.99
CA LYS A 404 -31.43 14.76 -2.89
C LYS A 404 -31.09 15.31 -1.51
N GLN A 405 -30.47 16.48 -1.47
CA GLN A 405 -30.30 17.25 -0.24
C GLN A 405 -31.09 18.55 -0.33
N THR A 406 -31.75 18.93 0.76
CA THR A 406 -32.59 20.13 0.80
C THR A 406 -32.18 20.99 1.98
N GLU A 407 -31.85 22.25 1.70
CA GLU A 407 -31.61 23.26 2.74
C GLU A 407 -32.96 23.87 3.15
N TYR A 408 -33.24 23.83 4.44
CA TYR A 408 -34.51 24.20 5.04
C TYR A 408 -34.30 25.27 6.10
N ASN A 409 -35.03 26.36 5.97
CA ASN A 409 -35.06 27.39 6.98
C ASN A 409 -36.11 27.02 8.04
N TYR A 410 -35.64 26.61 9.21
CA TYR A 410 -36.50 26.13 10.29
C TYR A 410 -37.42 27.22 10.85
N SER A 411 -36.94 28.47 10.92
CA SER A 411 -37.69 29.61 11.45
C SER A 411 -38.84 30.02 10.54
N SER A 412 -38.62 30.05 9.22
CA SER A 412 -39.65 30.43 8.24
C SER A 412 -40.46 29.26 7.68
N ARG A 413 -40.10 28.02 8.02
CA ARG A 413 -40.74 26.78 7.54
C ARG A 413 -40.74 26.65 6.02
N THR A 414 -39.65 27.06 5.37
CA THR A 414 -39.51 27.04 3.90
C THR A 414 -38.26 26.32 3.43
N VAL A 415 -38.36 25.69 2.26
CA VAL A 415 -37.19 25.19 1.52
C VAL A 415 -36.49 26.37 0.85
N ASN A 416 -35.25 26.62 1.21
CA ASN A 416 -34.43 27.64 0.57
C ASN A 416 -33.95 27.17 -0.81
N ARG A 417 -33.43 25.95 -0.88
CA ARG A 417 -32.93 25.35 -2.12
C ARG A 417 -32.90 23.82 -2.04
N ALA A 418 -33.22 23.20 -3.17
CA ALA A 418 -32.98 21.78 -3.39
C ALA A 418 -31.60 21.62 -4.08
N LEU A 419 -30.64 21.06 -3.36
CA LEU A 419 -29.34 20.68 -3.88
C LEU A 419 -29.50 19.35 -4.63
N LYS A 420 -29.70 19.44 -5.95
CA LYS A 420 -29.63 18.25 -6.81
C LYS A 420 -28.17 17.82 -6.92
N TYR A 421 -27.79 16.70 -6.31
CA TYR A 421 -26.58 16.01 -6.73
C TYR A 421 -26.78 15.57 -8.18
N VAL A 422 -25.99 16.12 -9.10
CA VAL A 422 -25.62 15.37 -10.29
C VAL A 422 -24.87 14.16 -9.76
N SER A 423 -25.51 12.99 -9.70
CA SER A 423 -24.76 11.77 -9.48
C SER A 423 -23.92 11.48 -10.72
N ARG A 424 -22.80 12.19 -10.89
CA ARG A 424 -21.67 11.59 -11.59
C ARG A 424 -21.11 10.56 -10.65
N THR A 425 -21.42 9.30 -10.90
CA THR A 425 -20.75 8.15 -10.31
C THR A 425 -19.29 8.18 -10.77
N TYR A 426 -18.48 9.11 -10.27
CA TYR A 426 -17.04 8.97 -10.33
C TYR A 426 -16.67 7.94 -9.28
N THR A 427 -16.73 6.68 -9.66
CA THR A 427 -15.67 5.77 -9.23
C THR A 427 -14.42 6.30 -9.93
N SER A 428 -13.60 7.12 -9.27
CA SER A 428 -12.24 7.34 -9.76
C SER A 428 -11.49 6.03 -9.53
N HIS A 429 -11.71 5.05 -10.42
CA HIS A 429 -10.73 4.00 -10.57
C HIS A 429 -9.43 4.74 -10.95
N PRO A 430 -8.29 4.43 -10.31
CA PRO A 430 -7.02 4.98 -10.74
C PRO A 430 -6.89 4.74 -12.25
N ALA A 431 -6.46 5.75 -13.00
CA ALA A 431 -6.18 5.60 -14.42
C ALA A 431 -4.89 4.78 -14.55
N LEU A 432 -5.03 3.45 -14.54
CA LEU A 432 -3.92 2.52 -14.69
C LEU A 432 -3.56 2.38 -16.17
N ASN A 433 -2.28 2.16 -16.44
CA ASN A 433 -1.84 1.84 -17.79
C ASN A 433 -2.43 0.50 -18.23
N GLU A 434 -2.82 0.42 -19.50
CA GLU A 434 -3.17 -0.86 -20.12
C GLU A 434 -1.91 -1.71 -20.29
N VAL A 435 -1.97 -2.97 -19.85
CA VAL A 435 -0.87 -3.94 -19.95
C VAL A 435 -1.16 -4.95 -21.03
N VAL A 436 -0.18 -5.15 -21.90
CA VAL A 436 -0.24 -6.09 -23.02
C VAL A 436 0.89 -7.11 -22.97
N ILE A 437 0.60 -8.33 -23.46
CA ILE A 437 1.58 -9.39 -23.71
C ILE A 437 1.98 -9.28 -25.19
N VAL A 438 3.27 -9.17 -25.45
CA VAL A 438 3.80 -9.06 -26.83
C VAL A 438 4.44 -10.36 -27.32
N SER A 439 4.94 -11.18 -26.40
CA SER A 439 5.42 -12.53 -26.71
C SER A 439 5.30 -13.45 -25.50
N ALA A 440 5.29 -14.75 -25.78
CA ALA A 440 5.29 -15.80 -24.77
C ALA A 440 6.09 -16.99 -25.32
N ALA A 441 7.11 -17.41 -24.58
CA ALA A 441 7.99 -18.51 -24.96
C ALA A 441 8.28 -19.41 -23.77
N ARG A 442 8.46 -20.70 -24.02
CA ARG A 442 8.86 -21.68 -23.01
C ARG A 442 9.86 -22.67 -23.55
N THR A 443 10.60 -23.31 -22.66
CA THR A 443 11.34 -24.53 -23.01
C THR A 443 10.35 -25.69 -23.23
N PRO A 444 10.79 -26.80 -23.86
CA PRO A 444 10.15 -28.07 -23.62
C PRO A 444 10.15 -28.38 -22.12
N MET A 445 9.21 -29.20 -21.68
CA MET A 445 9.23 -29.78 -20.33
C MET A 445 9.91 -31.15 -20.37
N GLY A 446 11.01 -31.26 -19.62
CA GLY A 446 11.72 -32.51 -19.41
C GLY A 446 11.11 -33.30 -18.25
N SER A 447 11.12 -34.62 -18.34
CA SER A 447 10.73 -35.48 -17.22
C SER A 447 11.74 -35.40 -16.08
N PHE A 448 11.33 -35.76 -14.86
CA PHE A 448 12.24 -35.91 -13.73
C PHE A 448 13.42 -36.83 -14.06
N LYS A 449 14.64 -36.32 -13.88
CA LYS A 449 15.91 -36.97 -14.24
C LYS A 449 15.97 -37.38 -15.73
N GLY A 450 15.25 -36.66 -16.59
CA GLY A 450 15.11 -36.91 -18.02
C GLY A 450 15.97 -35.98 -18.88
N SER A 451 15.40 -35.55 -20.00
CA SER A 451 16.12 -34.86 -21.09
C SER A 451 16.77 -33.53 -20.70
N LEU A 452 16.19 -32.81 -19.74
CA LEU A 452 16.66 -31.49 -19.29
C LEU A 452 17.38 -31.51 -17.95
N SER A 453 17.56 -32.67 -17.31
CA SER A 453 18.06 -32.76 -15.93
C SER A 453 19.49 -32.25 -15.74
N ALA A 454 20.26 -32.16 -16.83
CA ALA A 454 21.61 -31.61 -16.81
C ALA A 454 21.65 -30.07 -16.70
N LEU A 455 20.54 -29.38 -16.95
CA LEU A 455 20.48 -27.92 -16.91
C LEU A 455 19.87 -27.41 -15.58
N PRO A 456 20.51 -26.41 -14.94
CA PRO A 456 19.93 -25.75 -13.78
C PRO A 456 18.71 -24.92 -14.16
N ALA A 457 17.82 -24.68 -13.21
CA ALA A 457 16.59 -23.88 -13.40
C ALA A 457 16.90 -22.51 -14.02
N THR A 458 17.95 -21.84 -13.52
CA THR A 458 18.40 -20.53 -14.00
C THR A 458 18.79 -20.54 -15.48
N LYS A 459 19.38 -21.64 -15.99
CA LYS A 459 19.73 -21.77 -17.41
C LYS A 459 18.49 -22.00 -18.28
N LEU A 460 17.52 -22.78 -17.81
CA LEU A 460 16.23 -22.93 -18.47
C LEU A 460 15.50 -21.58 -18.53
N GLY A 461 15.50 -20.83 -17.42
CA GLY A 461 14.99 -19.46 -17.35
C GLY A 461 15.67 -18.53 -18.36
N SER A 462 16.99 -18.58 -18.50
CA SER A 462 17.70 -17.79 -19.52
C SER A 462 17.23 -18.10 -20.94
N ILE A 463 16.97 -19.37 -21.26
CA ILE A 463 16.53 -19.79 -22.60
C ILE A 463 15.12 -19.26 -22.88
N ALA A 464 14.20 -19.40 -21.91
CA ALA A 464 12.83 -18.90 -22.04
C ALA A 464 12.80 -17.36 -22.17
N ILE A 465 13.52 -16.63 -21.31
CA ILE A 465 13.61 -15.16 -21.36
C ILE A 465 14.15 -14.71 -22.72
N LYS A 466 15.27 -15.30 -23.17
CA LYS A 466 15.87 -14.95 -24.46
C LYS A 466 14.91 -15.21 -25.61
N GLY A 467 14.29 -16.38 -25.65
CA GLY A 467 13.33 -16.73 -26.69
C GLY A 467 12.10 -15.82 -26.71
N ALA A 468 11.59 -15.41 -25.54
CA ALA A 468 10.48 -14.46 -25.46
C ALA A 468 10.87 -13.09 -26.02
N ILE A 469 12.05 -12.57 -25.67
CA ILE A 469 12.51 -11.26 -26.18
C ILE A 469 12.76 -11.31 -27.70
N GLU A 470 13.39 -12.38 -28.19
CA GLU A 470 13.60 -12.59 -29.63
C GLU A 470 12.27 -12.66 -30.39
N GLN A 471 11.27 -13.36 -29.87
CA GLN A 471 9.92 -13.41 -30.44
C GLN A 471 9.19 -12.07 -30.37
N ALA A 472 9.42 -11.25 -29.34
CA ALA A 472 8.87 -9.90 -29.25
C ALA A 472 9.49 -8.93 -30.27
N GLY A 473 10.70 -9.22 -30.76
CA GLY A 473 11.42 -8.38 -31.71
C GLY A 473 11.86 -7.03 -31.12
N ILE A 474 12.17 -6.99 -29.81
CA ILE A 474 12.62 -5.77 -29.12
C ILE A 474 14.10 -5.87 -28.69
N PRO A 475 14.81 -4.75 -28.55
CA PRO A 475 16.16 -4.72 -27.96
C PRO A 475 16.16 -5.22 -26.51
N LEU A 476 17.25 -5.87 -26.09
CA LEU A 476 17.40 -6.37 -24.71
C LEU A 476 17.37 -5.23 -23.68
N GLU A 477 17.86 -4.04 -24.07
CA GLU A 477 17.91 -2.81 -23.27
C GLU A 477 16.54 -2.20 -23.02
N GLU A 478 15.53 -2.63 -23.76
CA GLU A 478 14.16 -2.20 -23.51
C GLU A 478 13.56 -2.87 -22.28
N VAL A 479 13.99 -4.08 -21.90
CA VAL A 479 13.49 -4.74 -20.69
C VAL A 479 14.02 -4.02 -19.45
N LYS A 480 13.10 -3.45 -18.65
CA LYS A 480 13.48 -2.64 -17.49
C LYS A 480 13.62 -3.44 -16.21
N GLU A 481 12.90 -4.56 -16.06
CA GLU A 481 12.90 -5.38 -14.85
C GLU A 481 12.39 -6.81 -15.15
N VAL A 482 12.87 -7.80 -14.38
CA VAL A 482 12.51 -9.22 -14.57
C VAL A 482 12.00 -9.87 -13.27
N TYR A 483 10.83 -10.51 -13.33
CA TYR A 483 10.29 -11.35 -12.26
C TYR A 483 10.16 -12.81 -12.70
N MET A 484 10.83 -13.74 -12.03
CA MET A 484 10.68 -15.18 -12.31
C MET A 484 10.16 -15.91 -11.07
N GLY A 485 9.11 -16.71 -11.26
CA GLY A 485 8.66 -17.69 -10.30
C GLY A 485 9.64 -18.85 -10.20
N ASN A 486 9.96 -19.29 -8.98
CA ASN A 486 10.84 -20.43 -8.72
C ASN A 486 10.68 -20.85 -7.26
N VAL A 487 10.19 -22.06 -7.03
CA VAL A 487 9.77 -22.55 -5.72
C VAL A 487 10.95 -23.12 -4.96
N LEU A 488 11.74 -24.00 -5.60
CA LEU A 488 12.75 -24.82 -4.94
C LEU A 488 14.16 -24.25 -5.16
N GLN A 489 14.38 -23.03 -4.65
CA GLN A 489 15.56 -22.19 -4.90
C GLN A 489 16.87 -22.72 -4.29
N ALA A 490 16.81 -23.77 -3.47
CA ALA A 490 17.97 -24.26 -2.73
C ALA A 490 19.02 -24.87 -3.65
N GLY A 491 20.28 -24.45 -3.48
CA GLY A 491 21.40 -24.95 -4.28
C GLY A 491 21.59 -24.26 -5.64
N GLU A 492 20.67 -23.37 -6.04
CA GLU A 492 20.78 -22.64 -7.31
C GLU A 492 21.78 -21.48 -7.28
N GLY A 493 22.25 -21.09 -6.10
CA GLY A 493 23.13 -19.93 -5.89
C GLY A 493 22.37 -18.63 -5.62
N GLN A 494 23.09 -17.51 -5.56
CA GLN A 494 22.51 -16.22 -5.22
C GLN A 494 21.62 -15.68 -6.35
N ALA A 495 20.45 -15.15 -5.98
CA ALA A 495 19.53 -14.43 -6.87
C ALA A 495 19.21 -15.19 -8.20
N PRO A 496 18.45 -16.31 -8.16
CA PRO A 496 18.15 -17.12 -9.34
C PRO A 496 17.66 -16.32 -10.55
N THR A 497 16.71 -15.39 -10.36
CA THR A 497 16.20 -14.54 -11.45
C THR A 497 17.28 -13.68 -12.08
N ARG A 498 18.23 -13.20 -11.27
CA ARG A 498 19.38 -12.41 -11.75
C ARG A 498 20.33 -13.27 -12.58
N GLN A 499 20.55 -14.53 -12.20
CA GLN A 499 21.32 -15.46 -13.01
C GLN A 499 20.62 -15.73 -14.36
N ALA A 500 19.31 -15.95 -14.33
CA ALA A 500 18.51 -16.21 -15.52
C ALA A 500 18.56 -15.04 -16.52
N LEU A 501 18.33 -13.81 -16.06
CA LEU A 501 18.34 -12.64 -16.95
C LEU A 501 19.74 -12.33 -17.52
N LEU A 502 20.80 -12.46 -16.70
CA LEU A 502 22.17 -12.25 -17.18
C LEU A 502 22.59 -13.36 -18.15
N GLY A 503 22.18 -14.60 -17.90
CA GLY A 503 22.40 -15.72 -18.82
C GLY A 503 21.60 -15.61 -20.13
N ALA A 504 20.54 -14.79 -20.16
CA ALA A 504 19.81 -14.42 -21.37
C ALA A 504 20.45 -13.23 -22.13
N GLY A 505 21.46 -12.56 -21.54
CA GLY A 505 22.19 -11.45 -22.14
C GLY A 505 21.62 -10.06 -21.82
N LEU A 506 20.69 -9.93 -20.86
CA LEU A 506 20.13 -8.63 -20.50
C LEU A 506 21.18 -7.73 -19.80
N PRO A 507 21.03 -6.40 -19.86
CA PRO A 507 21.98 -5.47 -19.25
C PRO A 507 22.13 -5.65 -17.73
N LEU A 508 23.32 -5.32 -17.22
CA LEU A 508 23.60 -5.31 -15.78
C LEU A 508 22.69 -4.35 -14.99
N SER A 509 22.12 -3.33 -15.64
CA SER A 509 21.19 -2.40 -15.01
C SER A 509 19.80 -2.99 -14.71
N THR A 510 19.46 -4.16 -15.26
CA THR A 510 18.10 -4.74 -15.17
C THR A 510 17.82 -5.36 -13.80
N PRO A 511 16.93 -4.81 -12.96
CA PRO A 511 16.61 -5.37 -11.66
C PRO A 511 15.91 -6.75 -11.79
N ALA A 512 16.05 -7.56 -10.74
CA ALA A 512 15.61 -8.96 -10.73
C ALA A 512 14.93 -9.28 -9.41
N THR A 513 13.80 -9.99 -9.44
CA THR A 513 13.19 -10.55 -8.22
C THR A 513 12.71 -11.98 -8.47
N THR A 514 13.10 -12.91 -7.59
CA THR A 514 12.58 -14.28 -7.58
C THR A 514 11.33 -14.36 -6.70
N ILE A 515 10.24 -14.89 -7.26
CA ILE A 515 8.93 -14.96 -6.60
C ILE A 515 8.62 -16.41 -6.22
N ASN A 516 8.11 -16.61 -5.00
CA ASN A 516 7.62 -17.92 -4.57
C ASN A 516 6.19 -17.79 -4.04
N LYS A 517 5.26 -18.39 -4.79
CA LYS A 517 3.87 -18.68 -4.41
C LYS A 517 3.53 -20.14 -4.80
N VAL A 518 4.47 -21.06 -4.54
CA VAL A 518 4.38 -22.49 -4.91
C VAL A 518 3.98 -22.65 -6.39
N CYS A 519 3.05 -23.53 -6.75
CA CYS A 519 2.62 -23.77 -8.14
C CYS A 519 2.05 -22.53 -8.86
N ALA A 520 1.75 -21.44 -8.13
CA ALA A 520 1.26 -20.19 -8.69
C ALA A 520 2.36 -19.15 -8.91
N SER A 521 3.65 -19.50 -8.70
CA SER A 521 4.78 -18.57 -8.76
C SER A 521 4.90 -17.88 -10.13
N GLY A 522 4.87 -18.64 -11.23
CA GLY A 522 4.94 -18.11 -12.58
C GLY A 522 3.76 -17.20 -12.96
N MET A 523 2.55 -17.52 -12.50
CA MET A 523 1.40 -16.64 -12.71
C MET A 523 1.49 -15.39 -11.82
N LYS A 524 1.95 -15.53 -10.58
CA LYS A 524 2.08 -14.41 -9.65
C LYS A 524 3.17 -13.42 -10.08
N SER A 525 4.25 -13.89 -10.68
CA SER A 525 5.29 -13.02 -11.26
C SER A 525 4.70 -12.13 -12.37
N ILE A 526 3.87 -12.70 -13.27
CA ILE A 526 3.15 -11.98 -14.33
C ILE A 526 2.20 -10.94 -13.72
N MET A 527 1.43 -11.32 -12.68
CA MET A 527 0.53 -10.39 -11.99
C MET A 527 1.28 -9.20 -11.37
N MET A 528 2.40 -9.47 -10.68
CA MET A 528 3.21 -8.42 -10.04
C MET A 528 3.89 -7.50 -11.08
N ALA A 529 4.37 -8.06 -12.20
CA ALA A 529 4.90 -7.27 -13.30
C ALA A 529 3.81 -6.40 -13.94
N ALA A 530 2.61 -6.95 -14.17
CA ALA A 530 1.47 -6.19 -14.66
C ALA A 530 1.10 -5.04 -13.70
N GLN A 531 1.16 -5.24 -12.39
CA GLN A 531 0.93 -4.16 -11.41
C GLN A 531 1.98 -3.04 -11.53
N SER A 532 3.26 -3.38 -11.69
CA SER A 532 4.33 -2.38 -11.88
C SER A 532 4.11 -1.54 -13.16
N LEU A 533 3.72 -2.19 -14.26
CA LEU A 533 3.38 -1.54 -15.53
C LEU A 533 2.12 -0.67 -15.40
N MET A 534 1.06 -1.17 -14.74
CA MET A 534 -0.18 -0.45 -14.45
C MET A 534 0.08 0.85 -13.67
N CYS A 535 1.01 0.81 -12.72
CA CYS A 535 1.44 1.96 -11.92
C CYS A 535 2.37 2.92 -12.68
N GLY A 536 2.88 2.53 -13.85
CA GLY A 536 3.81 3.35 -14.63
C GLY A 536 5.22 3.43 -14.06
N HIS A 537 5.61 2.50 -13.19
CA HIS A 537 6.98 2.43 -12.65
C HIS A 537 7.96 1.91 -13.70
N GLN A 538 7.49 0.98 -14.55
CA GLN A 538 8.22 0.47 -15.71
C GLN A 538 7.31 0.53 -16.93
N ASP A 539 7.89 0.49 -18.12
CA ASP A 539 7.15 0.47 -19.38
C ASP A 539 7.26 -0.87 -20.13
N VAL A 540 8.32 -1.65 -19.89
CA VAL A 540 8.56 -3.00 -20.42
C VAL A 540 9.19 -3.90 -19.34
N MET A 541 8.64 -5.09 -19.13
CA MET A 541 9.13 -6.09 -18.17
C MET A 541 9.08 -7.51 -18.76
N VAL A 542 9.92 -8.39 -18.24
CA VAL A 542 9.79 -9.84 -18.47
C VAL A 542 9.28 -10.48 -17.19
N ALA A 543 8.29 -11.36 -17.33
CA ALA A 543 7.80 -12.17 -16.22
C ALA A 543 7.64 -13.63 -16.63
N GLY A 544 7.74 -14.57 -15.68
CA GLY A 544 7.67 -15.99 -16.01
C GLY A 544 7.91 -16.90 -14.82
N GLY A 545 8.30 -18.13 -15.09
CA GLY A 545 8.59 -19.17 -14.09
C GLY A 545 9.69 -20.10 -14.57
N MET A 546 10.45 -20.68 -13.65
CA MET A 546 11.49 -21.66 -13.93
C MET A 546 11.65 -22.64 -12.77
N GLU A 547 11.86 -23.91 -13.09
CA GLU A 547 12.12 -24.95 -12.09
C GLU A 547 12.99 -26.07 -12.70
N SER A 548 13.89 -26.62 -11.89
CA SER A 548 14.63 -27.84 -12.21
C SER A 548 14.51 -28.79 -11.04
N MET A 549 13.37 -29.48 -10.96
CA MET A 549 13.08 -30.43 -9.88
C MET A 549 14.15 -31.54 -9.85
N SER A 550 14.73 -31.89 -10.99
CA SER A 550 15.85 -32.81 -11.10
C SER A 550 17.10 -32.40 -10.32
N GLN A 551 17.35 -31.11 -10.08
CA GLN A 551 18.56 -30.63 -9.40
C GLN A 551 18.32 -30.21 -7.94
N VAL A 552 17.09 -30.31 -7.46
CA VAL A 552 16.74 -29.96 -6.08
C VAL A 552 17.53 -30.85 -5.09
N PRO A 553 18.24 -30.25 -4.11
CA PRO A 553 19.10 -30.99 -3.21
C PRO A 553 18.33 -31.59 -2.02
N PHE A 554 19.00 -32.49 -1.32
CA PHE A 554 18.64 -32.85 0.05
C PHE A 554 19.24 -31.83 1.03
N VAL A 555 18.62 -31.66 2.20
CA VAL A 555 19.12 -30.76 3.27
C VAL A 555 19.41 -31.49 4.58
N MET A 556 20.28 -30.86 5.37
CA MET A 556 20.61 -31.23 6.75
C MET A 556 20.50 -29.99 7.63
N ALA A 557 20.04 -30.18 8.88
CA ALA A 557 20.05 -29.11 9.87
C ALA A 557 21.48 -28.62 10.19
N ARG A 558 21.62 -27.37 10.63
CA ARG A 558 22.92 -26.77 10.99
C ARG A 558 23.49 -27.30 12.32
N GLU A 559 22.63 -27.81 13.19
CA GLU A 559 22.99 -28.29 14.53
C GLU A 559 23.88 -29.54 14.47
N ALA A 560 24.56 -29.82 15.58
CA ALA A 560 25.37 -31.04 15.70
C ALA A 560 24.48 -32.28 15.48
N PRO A 561 24.93 -33.28 14.69
CA PRO A 561 24.16 -34.49 14.49
C PRO A 561 23.80 -35.16 15.81
N PRO A 562 22.51 -35.47 16.06
CA PRO A 562 22.10 -36.12 17.30
C PRO A 562 22.62 -37.56 17.37
N TYR A 563 22.89 -38.02 18.59
CA TYR A 563 23.16 -39.44 18.85
C TYR A 563 21.96 -40.29 18.38
N GLY A 564 22.22 -41.35 17.61
CA GLY A 564 21.18 -42.20 17.00
C GLY A 564 20.95 -41.94 15.50
N GLY A 565 21.60 -40.93 14.91
CA GLY A 565 21.62 -40.70 13.47
C GLY A 565 20.86 -39.45 13.03
N LEU A 566 21.11 -39.01 11.80
CA LEU A 566 20.48 -37.85 11.19
C LEU A 566 19.72 -38.25 9.93
N LYS A 567 18.63 -37.54 9.63
CA LYS A 567 17.86 -37.69 8.40
C LYS A 567 18.18 -36.54 7.45
N LEU A 568 18.58 -36.87 6.23
CA LEU A 568 18.60 -35.90 5.12
C LEU A 568 17.19 -35.78 4.56
N GLU A 569 16.68 -34.56 4.45
CA GLU A 569 15.32 -34.30 3.96
C GLU A 569 15.36 -33.92 2.47
N ASP A 570 14.50 -34.55 1.66
CA ASP A 570 14.30 -34.20 0.26
C ASP A 570 13.51 -32.90 0.17
N LEU A 571 14.08 -31.84 -0.45
CA LEU A 571 13.40 -30.55 -0.55
C LEU A 571 12.21 -30.54 -1.52
N ILE A 572 12.17 -31.45 -2.51
CA ILE A 572 10.97 -31.59 -3.35
C ILE A 572 9.79 -31.96 -2.45
N VAL A 573 10.00 -32.95 -1.58
CA VAL A 573 8.97 -33.40 -0.65
C VAL A 573 8.71 -32.33 0.42
N LYS A 574 9.76 -31.80 1.05
CA LYS A 574 9.64 -30.92 2.22
C LYS A 574 9.07 -29.55 1.89
N ASP A 575 9.64 -28.86 0.90
CA ASP A 575 9.33 -27.46 0.60
C ASP A 575 8.33 -27.33 -0.55
N GLY A 576 8.27 -28.31 -1.45
CA GLY A 576 7.37 -28.31 -2.60
C GLY A 576 6.04 -29.01 -2.34
N LEU A 577 6.07 -30.23 -1.80
CA LEU A 577 4.94 -31.17 -1.89
C LEU A 577 4.31 -31.59 -0.56
N THR A 578 4.78 -31.05 0.58
CA THR A 578 4.22 -31.36 1.90
C THR A 578 3.42 -30.19 2.44
N ASP A 579 2.17 -30.43 2.82
CA ASP A 579 1.38 -29.42 3.49
C ASP A 579 1.94 -29.18 4.90
N VAL A 580 2.28 -27.93 5.20
CA VAL A 580 2.91 -27.57 6.47
C VAL A 580 2.02 -27.88 7.66
N TYR A 581 0.70 -27.81 7.52
CA TYR A 581 -0.24 -27.90 8.64
C TYR A 581 -0.66 -29.34 8.92
N ASN A 582 -0.98 -30.09 7.87
CA ASN A 582 -1.47 -31.45 7.95
C ASN A 582 -0.34 -32.49 7.88
N LYS A 583 0.88 -32.09 7.52
CA LYS A 583 2.09 -32.94 7.48
C LYS A 583 1.96 -34.16 6.57
N PHE A 584 1.23 -34.01 5.46
CA PHE A 584 1.13 -35.04 4.43
C PHE A 584 1.31 -34.45 3.02
N HIS A 585 1.37 -35.32 2.02
CA HIS A 585 1.63 -34.94 0.64
C HIS A 585 0.45 -34.20 -0.01
N MET A 586 0.70 -33.33 -0.99
CA MET A 586 -0.37 -32.66 -1.78
C MET A 586 -1.40 -33.63 -2.36
N GLY A 587 -0.97 -34.85 -2.69
CA GLY A 587 -1.84 -35.93 -3.17
C GLY A 587 -2.90 -36.35 -2.15
N ASN A 588 -2.63 -36.24 -0.85
CA ASN A 588 -3.63 -36.48 0.19
C ASN A 588 -4.67 -35.35 0.27
N CYS A 589 -4.30 -34.10 -0.01
CA CYS A 589 -5.26 -33.00 -0.19
C CYS A 589 -6.20 -33.27 -1.38
N ALA A 590 -5.63 -33.80 -2.47
CA ALA A 590 -6.37 -34.17 -3.67
C ALA A 590 -7.38 -35.30 -3.37
N GLU A 591 -6.98 -36.34 -2.63
CA GLU A 591 -7.89 -37.40 -2.17
C GLU A 591 -9.03 -36.87 -1.28
N ASN A 592 -8.73 -35.93 -0.37
CA ASN A 592 -9.75 -35.27 0.44
C ASN A 592 -10.79 -34.54 -0.44
N THR A 593 -10.34 -33.86 -1.50
CA THR A 593 -11.24 -33.22 -2.47
C THR A 593 -12.03 -34.23 -3.29
N ALA A 594 -11.39 -35.33 -3.74
CA ALA A 594 -12.07 -36.41 -4.46
C ALA A 594 -13.25 -36.94 -3.64
N LYS A 595 -13.02 -37.19 -2.35
CA LYS A 595 -14.05 -37.62 -1.39
C LYS A 595 -15.17 -36.58 -1.22
N LYS A 596 -14.82 -35.31 -0.92
CA LYS A 596 -15.81 -34.24 -0.69
C LYS A 596 -16.67 -33.94 -1.92
N SER A 597 -16.05 -33.99 -3.10
CA SER A 597 -16.71 -33.69 -4.38
C SER A 597 -17.34 -34.91 -5.04
N SER A 598 -17.21 -36.10 -4.45
CA SER A 598 -17.66 -37.39 -5.00
C SER A 598 -17.14 -37.62 -6.42
N ILE A 599 -15.84 -37.42 -6.62
CA ILE A 599 -15.16 -37.66 -7.90
C ILE A 599 -14.45 -39.02 -7.81
N SER A 600 -14.88 -39.95 -8.65
CA SER A 600 -14.41 -41.34 -8.65
C SER A 600 -13.00 -41.49 -9.23
N ARG A 601 -12.43 -42.69 -9.07
CA ARG A 601 -11.17 -43.09 -9.70
C ARG A 601 -11.31 -43.12 -11.23
N GLU A 602 -12.43 -43.64 -11.71
CA GLU A 602 -12.72 -43.83 -13.13
C GLU A 602 -12.83 -42.50 -13.86
N GLU A 603 -13.46 -41.49 -13.24
CA GLU A 603 -13.52 -40.13 -13.77
C GLU A 603 -12.13 -39.49 -13.88
N GLN A 604 -11.28 -39.67 -12.86
CA GLN A 604 -9.92 -39.14 -12.87
C GLN A 604 -9.05 -39.81 -13.94
N ASP A 605 -9.14 -41.12 -14.08
CA ASP A 605 -8.40 -41.86 -15.11
C ASP A 605 -8.88 -41.48 -16.52
N ALA A 606 -10.19 -41.32 -16.73
CA ALA A 606 -10.74 -40.86 -18.00
C ALA A 606 -10.26 -39.45 -18.35
N TYR A 607 -10.21 -38.55 -17.37
CA TYR A 607 -9.66 -37.20 -17.55
C TYR A 607 -8.17 -37.26 -17.94
N ALA A 608 -7.37 -38.05 -17.22
CA ALA A 608 -5.95 -38.21 -17.51
C ALA A 608 -5.70 -38.71 -18.94
N ILE A 609 -6.41 -39.77 -19.36
CA ILE A 609 -6.32 -40.32 -20.73
C ILE A 609 -6.67 -39.23 -21.77
N ASN A 610 -7.70 -38.43 -21.51
CA ASN A 610 -8.06 -37.31 -22.36
C ASN A 610 -6.95 -36.24 -22.41
N SER A 611 -6.31 -35.89 -21.29
CA SER A 611 -5.20 -34.94 -21.26
C SER A 611 -4.02 -35.41 -22.12
N TYR A 612 -3.58 -36.67 -21.96
CA TYR A 612 -2.54 -37.27 -22.82
C TYR A 612 -2.94 -37.31 -24.30
N THR A 613 -4.20 -37.62 -24.60
CA THR A 613 -4.70 -37.64 -25.97
C THR A 613 -4.67 -36.25 -26.61
N ARG A 614 -5.07 -35.21 -25.87
CA ARG A 614 -5.02 -33.81 -26.32
C ARG A 614 -3.60 -33.31 -26.50
N SER A 615 -2.69 -33.61 -25.57
CA SER A 615 -1.27 -33.27 -25.71
C SER A 615 -0.64 -33.89 -26.95
N LYS A 616 -0.90 -35.18 -27.20
CA LYS A 616 -0.45 -35.86 -28.41
C LYS A 616 -0.96 -35.17 -29.67
N ALA A 617 -2.27 -34.91 -29.75
CA ALA A 617 -2.87 -34.26 -30.90
C ALA A 617 -2.32 -32.83 -31.11
N ALA A 618 -2.10 -32.08 -30.03
CA ALA A 618 -1.55 -30.74 -30.09
C ALA A 618 -0.09 -30.74 -30.61
N TRP A 619 0.74 -31.67 -30.13
CA TRP A 619 2.10 -31.86 -30.64
C TRP A 619 2.12 -32.31 -32.11
N GLU A 620 1.29 -33.28 -32.48
CA GLU A 620 1.19 -33.78 -33.86
C GLU A 620 0.67 -32.71 -34.84
N SER A 621 -0.20 -31.81 -34.39
CA SER A 621 -0.69 -30.66 -35.18
C SER A 621 0.34 -29.52 -35.30
N GLY A 622 1.38 -29.52 -34.47
CA GLY A 622 2.39 -28.46 -34.41
C GLY A 622 1.94 -27.17 -33.71
N ILE A 623 0.80 -27.16 -33.01
CA ILE A 623 0.31 -25.94 -32.33
C ILE A 623 1.22 -25.55 -31.16
N LEU A 624 1.68 -26.52 -30.37
CA LEU A 624 2.59 -26.30 -29.22
C LEU A 624 4.02 -25.94 -29.67
N ALA A 625 4.43 -26.35 -30.88
CA ALA A 625 5.75 -26.02 -31.39
C ALA A 625 5.96 -24.51 -31.58
N LYS A 626 4.89 -23.71 -31.65
CA LYS A 626 4.96 -22.24 -31.82
C LYS A 626 5.39 -21.50 -30.55
N GLU A 627 5.10 -22.06 -29.38
CA GLU A 627 5.46 -21.48 -28.08
C GLU A 627 6.76 -22.05 -27.50
N VAL A 628 7.30 -23.13 -28.10
CA VAL A 628 8.47 -23.84 -27.59
C VAL A 628 9.76 -23.37 -28.26
N VAL A 629 10.75 -23.03 -27.44
CA VAL A 629 12.12 -22.70 -27.83
C VAL A 629 13.00 -23.93 -27.61
N PRO A 630 13.63 -24.50 -28.66
CA PRO A 630 14.48 -25.68 -28.52
C PRO A 630 15.66 -25.44 -27.57
N VAL A 631 16.02 -26.47 -26.81
CA VAL A 631 17.10 -26.45 -25.83
C VAL A 631 18.24 -27.33 -26.32
N ASN A 632 19.43 -26.74 -26.45
CA ASN A 632 20.66 -27.48 -26.77
C ASN A 632 21.33 -27.94 -25.47
N ILE A 633 21.56 -29.24 -25.36
CA ILE A 633 22.24 -29.88 -24.22
C ILE A 633 23.68 -30.22 -24.65
N PRO A 634 24.70 -29.50 -24.14
CA PRO A 634 26.09 -29.73 -24.51
C PRO A 634 26.54 -31.16 -24.21
N GLN A 635 27.24 -31.78 -25.16
CA GLN A 635 27.82 -33.11 -24.99
C GLN A 635 29.35 -33.03 -25.05
N ARG A 636 30.04 -33.68 -24.10
CA ARG A 636 31.51 -33.72 -24.13
C ARG A 636 31.98 -34.54 -25.33
N GLY A 637 32.62 -33.88 -26.30
CA GLY A 637 33.20 -34.52 -27.48
C GLY A 637 32.20 -35.03 -28.52
N LYS A 638 30.94 -34.58 -28.46
CA LYS A 638 29.88 -34.89 -29.43
C LYS A 638 29.06 -33.62 -29.72
N PRO A 639 28.29 -33.57 -30.82
CA PRO A 639 27.33 -32.50 -31.05
C PRO A 639 26.27 -32.43 -29.93
N ASP A 640 25.73 -31.24 -29.70
CA ASP A 640 24.67 -31.01 -28.72
C ASP A 640 23.43 -31.85 -29.03
N VAL A 641 22.78 -32.34 -27.98
CA VAL A 641 21.45 -32.96 -28.09
C VAL A 641 20.42 -31.85 -28.08
N VAL A 642 19.60 -31.77 -29.13
CA VAL A 642 18.54 -30.75 -29.24
C VAL A 642 17.22 -31.32 -28.74
N VAL A 643 16.75 -30.80 -27.61
CA VAL A 643 15.41 -31.10 -27.07
C VAL A 643 14.45 -30.05 -27.61
N LYS A 644 13.47 -30.46 -28.40
CA LYS A 644 12.54 -29.56 -29.12
C LYS A 644 11.07 -29.83 -28.85
N GLU A 645 10.78 -30.78 -27.96
CA GLU A 645 9.44 -31.28 -27.70
C GLU A 645 9.30 -31.73 -26.24
N ASP A 646 8.12 -31.55 -25.65
CA ASP A 646 7.82 -32.03 -24.29
C ASP A 646 7.98 -33.55 -24.21
N GLU A 647 8.60 -34.01 -23.12
CA GLU A 647 8.99 -35.42 -22.97
C GLU A 647 7.86 -36.30 -22.42
N GLU A 648 7.03 -35.75 -21.53
CA GLU A 648 6.18 -36.52 -20.62
C GLU A 648 4.99 -37.19 -21.32
N TRP A 649 4.41 -36.55 -22.35
CA TRP A 649 3.17 -37.01 -22.97
C TRP A 649 3.33 -38.37 -23.67
N ARG A 650 4.57 -38.73 -24.02
CA ARG A 650 4.93 -40.01 -24.65
C ARG A 650 5.07 -41.14 -23.63
N LYS A 651 5.14 -40.85 -22.33
CA LYS A 651 5.41 -41.80 -21.25
C LYS A 651 4.14 -42.36 -20.61
N VAL A 652 3.20 -42.81 -21.45
CA VAL A 652 1.92 -43.36 -20.99
C VAL A 652 1.60 -44.69 -21.65
N ASP A 653 1.02 -45.61 -20.87
CA ASP A 653 0.42 -46.85 -21.35
C ASP A 653 -1.04 -46.88 -20.88
N PHE A 654 -1.96 -46.54 -21.79
CA PHE A 654 -3.39 -46.45 -21.49
C PHE A 654 -3.98 -47.76 -20.94
N SER A 655 -3.41 -48.92 -21.30
CA SER A 655 -3.88 -50.22 -20.81
C SER A 655 -3.54 -50.46 -19.33
N LYS A 656 -2.57 -49.72 -18.80
CA LYS A 656 -2.12 -49.78 -17.40
C LYS A 656 -2.79 -48.76 -16.51
N VAL A 657 -3.30 -47.64 -17.05
CA VAL A 657 -3.89 -46.54 -16.26
C VAL A 657 -4.91 -47.06 -15.23
N PRO A 658 -5.94 -47.87 -15.59
CA PRO A 658 -6.92 -48.37 -14.61
C PRO A 658 -6.36 -49.38 -13.60
N LYS A 659 -5.18 -49.95 -13.87
CA LYS A 659 -4.54 -51.01 -13.05
C LYS A 659 -3.54 -50.46 -12.04
N LEU A 660 -3.19 -49.18 -12.13
CA LEU A 660 -2.23 -48.56 -11.21
C LEU A 660 -2.80 -48.50 -9.79
N LYS A 661 -1.92 -48.76 -8.82
CA LYS A 661 -2.20 -48.59 -7.40
C LYS A 661 -2.29 -47.11 -7.06
N THR A 662 -3.11 -46.79 -6.06
CA THR A 662 -3.21 -45.46 -5.48
C THR A 662 -2.00 -45.22 -4.58
N VAL A 663 -1.30 -44.10 -4.80
CA VAL A 663 0.03 -43.89 -4.22
C VAL A 663 0.02 -43.06 -2.94
N PHE A 664 -1.04 -42.27 -2.72
CA PHE A 664 -1.15 -41.37 -1.55
C PHE A 664 -2.08 -41.91 -0.46
N GLN A 665 -3.01 -42.79 -0.82
CA GLN A 665 -3.97 -43.38 0.12
C GLN A 665 -4.16 -44.87 -0.19
N LYS A 666 -4.03 -45.73 0.83
CA LYS A 666 -4.16 -47.18 0.69
C LYS A 666 -5.62 -47.61 0.54
N ASP A 667 -6.48 -47.17 1.44
CA ASP A 667 -7.89 -47.57 1.48
C ASP A 667 -8.75 -46.56 0.71
N ASN A 668 -9.50 -47.02 -0.29
CA ASN A 668 -10.40 -46.18 -1.10
C ASN A 668 -9.71 -44.96 -1.72
N GLY A 669 -8.43 -45.09 -2.10
CA GLY A 669 -7.72 -44.04 -2.84
C GLY A 669 -8.22 -43.94 -4.29
N THR A 670 -7.97 -42.79 -4.90
CA THR A 670 -8.34 -42.48 -6.29
C THR A 670 -7.18 -41.89 -7.10
N VAL A 671 -6.19 -41.30 -6.44
CA VAL A 671 -5.07 -40.64 -7.09
C VAL A 671 -3.93 -41.64 -7.35
N THR A 672 -3.47 -41.68 -8.60
CA THR A 672 -2.39 -42.55 -9.09
C THR A 672 -1.29 -41.74 -9.78
N ALA A 673 -0.18 -42.39 -10.10
CA ALA A 673 0.90 -41.77 -10.86
C ALA A 673 0.48 -41.33 -12.28
N ALA A 674 -0.55 -41.94 -12.88
CA ALA A 674 -0.99 -41.58 -14.23
C ALA A 674 -2.01 -40.44 -14.26
N ASN A 675 -2.73 -40.20 -13.15
CA ASN A 675 -3.76 -39.16 -13.07
C ASN A 675 -3.37 -37.97 -12.17
N ALA A 676 -2.13 -37.99 -11.65
CA ALA A 676 -1.44 -36.87 -11.02
C ALA A 676 -0.45 -36.24 -11.99
N SER A 677 -0.07 -34.98 -11.79
CA SER A 677 1.08 -34.40 -12.51
C SER A 677 2.39 -35.06 -12.08
N THR A 678 3.37 -35.07 -12.97
CA THR A 678 4.72 -35.56 -12.71
C THR A 678 5.64 -34.46 -12.16
N LEU A 679 6.85 -34.85 -11.73
CA LEU A 679 7.92 -33.91 -11.42
C LEU A 679 8.69 -33.61 -12.71
N ASN A 680 9.02 -32.36 -12.98
CA ASN A 680 9.55 -31.95 -14.28
C ASN A 680 10.53 -30.78 -14.20
N ASP A 681 11.26 -30.57 -15.28
CA ASP A 681 12.18 -29.45 -15.46
C ASP A 681 11.68 -28.59 -16.62
N GLY A 682 11.67 -27.27 -16.46
CA GLY A 682 11.26 -26.35 -17.52
C GLY A 682 11.22 -24.89 -17.09
N ALA A 683 11.04 -24.00 -18.06
CA ALA A 683 10.83 -22.58 -17.80
C ALA A 683 9.94 -21.95 -18.88
N ALA A 684 9.25 -20.87 -18.52
CA ALA A 684 8.44 -20.04 -19.40
C ALA A 684 8.64 -18.56 -19.09
N ALA A 685 8.55 -17.71 -20.10
CA ALA A 685 8.66 -16.26 -19.97
C ALA A 685 7.71 -15.55 -20.94
N VAL A 686 7.21 -14.39 -20.51
CA VAL A 686 6.40 -13.47 -21.31
C VAL A 686 7.03 -12.09 -21.29
N VAL A 687 6.96 -11.39 -22.43
CA VAL A 687 7.28 -9.96 -22.49
C VAL A 687 5.98 -9.18 -22.30
N LEU A 688 5.94 -8.42 -21.21
CA LEU A 688 4.83 -7.54 -20.84
C LEU A 688 5.26 -6.09 -21.06
N MET A 689 4.37 -5.25 -21.56
CA MET A 689 4.62 -3.82 -21.65
C MET A 689 3.33 -3.02 -21.55
N THR A 690 3.46 -1.71 -21.35
CA THR A 690 2.32 -0.81 -21.49
C THR A 690 1.90 -0.72 -22.97
N ALA A 691 0.62 -0.45 -23.23
CA ALA A 691 0.14 -0.25 -24.60
C ALA A 691 0.89 0.88 -25.34
N ASP A 692 1.35 1.91 -24.62
CA ASP A 692 2.12 3.01 -25.21
C ASP A 692 3.57 2.62 -25.52
N ALA A 693 4.20 1.76 -24.71
CA ALA A 693 5.50 1.17 -25.06
C ALA A 693 5.40 0.28 -26.30
N ALA A 694 4.33 -0.51 -26.45
CA ALA A 694 4.10 -1.32 -27.64
C ALA A 694 4.02 -0.44 -28.92
N LYS A 695 3.32 0.70 -28.84
CA LYS A 695 3.27 1.69 -29.94
C LYS A 695 4.64 2.31 -30.19
N ARG A 696 5.36 2.72 -29.15
CA ARG A 696 6.71 3.33 -29.23
C ARG A 696 7.71 2.42 -29.93
N LEU A 697 7.64 1.12 -29.62
CA LEU A 697 8.51 0.09 -30.18
C LEU A 697 8.00 -0.52 -31.50
N ASN A 698 6.83 -0.08 -31.97
CA ASN A 698 6.19 -0.58 -33.19
C ASN A 698 6.01 -2.11 -33.19
N VAL A 699 5.62 -2.67 -32.05
CA VAL A 699 5.32 -4.11 -31.89
C VAL A 699 3.82 -4.35 -31.77
N THR A 700 3.35 -5.48 -32.29
CA THR A 700 1.93 -5.86 -32.24
C THR A 700 1.65 -6.72 -31.02
N PRO A 701 0.80 -6.28 -30.07
CA PRO A 701 0.39 -7.10 -28.94
C PRO A 701 -0.30 -8.41 -29.35
N LEU A 702 -0.03 -9.51 -28.62
CA LEU A 702 -0.74 -10.79 -28.75
C LEU A 702 -2.04 -10.80 -27.94
N ALA A 703 -2.00 -10.23 -26.73
CA ALA A 703 -3.11 -10.22 -25.80
C ALA A 703 -3.04 -9.04 -24.83
N ARG A 704 -4.17 -8.72 -24.20
CA ARG A 704 -4.28 -7.73 -23.12
C ARG A 704 -4.51 -8.45 -21.80
N VAL A 705 -3.83 -8.02 -20.73
CA VAL A 705 -4.11 -8.50 -19.37
C VAL A 705 -5.36 -7.80 -18.86
N ALA A 706 -6.52 -8.47 -18.95
CA ALA A 706 -7.80 -7.87 -18.59
C ALA A 706 -8.03 -7.75 -17.08
N ALA A 707 -7.71 -8.80 -16.33
CA ALA A 707 -7.78 -8.83 -14.87
C ALA A 707 -6.99 -10.02 -14.32
N PHE A 708 -6.71 -10.01 -13.03
CA PHE A 708 -6.12 -11.11 -12.29
C PHE A 708 -6.56 -11.05 -10.82
N GLY A 709 -6.39 -12.14 -10.08
CA GLY A 709 -6.85 -12.22 -8.69
C GLY A 709 -6.32 -13.43 -7.95
N ASP A 710 -6.11 -13.25 -6.65
CA ASP A 710 -5.71 -14.30 -5.73
C ASP A 710 -6.91 -14.71 -4.85
N ALA A 711 -7.00 -16.01 -4.55
CA ALA A 711 -7.85 -16.54 -3.51
C ALA A 711 -7.10 -17.58 -2.69
N ALA A 712 -7.53 -17.74 -1.43
CA ALA A 712 -7.02 -18.75 -0.53
C ALA A 712 -8.21 -19.36 0.22
N VAL A 713 -8.08 -20.65 0.53
CA VAL A 713 -9.02 -21.44 1.33
C VAL A 713 -8.21 -22.22 2.37
N ALA A 714 -8.85 -23.12 3.13
CA ALA A 714 -8.12 -24.00 4.03
C ALA A 714 -7.01 -24.76 3.25
N PRO A 715 -5.80 -24.95 3.82
CA PRO A 715 -4.68 -25.55 3.11
C PRO A 715 -4.97 -26.90 2.45
N ILE A 716 -5.69 -27.79 3.15
CA ILE A 716 -6.13 -29.10 2.63
C ILE A 716 -7.09 -29.00 1.42
N ASP A 717 -7.78 -27.86 1.29
CA ASP A 717 -8.77 -27.60 0.25
C ASP A 717 -8.20 -26.75 -0.89
N PHE A 718 -6.86 -26.63 -1.01
CA PHE A 718 -6.24 -25.93 -2.14
C PHE A 718 -6.74 -26.38 -3.54
N PRO A 719 -7.14 -27.65 -3.80
CA PRO A 719 -7.65 -28.06 -5.11
C PRO A 719 -8.85 -27.25 -5.60
N ILE A 720 -9.65 -26.69 -4.70
CA ILE A 720 -10.83 -25.88 -5.04
C ILE A 720 -10.58 -24.37 -4.97
N ALA A 721 -9.38 -23.93 -4.55
CA ALA A 721 -9.03 -22.51 -4.52
C ALA A 721 -9.24 -21.77 -5.86
N PRO A 722 -8.98 -22.37 -7.05
CA PRO A 722 -9.22 -21.70 -8.32
C PRO A 722 -10.70 -21.33 -8.53
N ALA A 723 -11.64 -22.16 -8.05
CA ALA A 723 -13.07 -21.87 -8.10
C ALA A 723 -13.49 -20.63 -7.29
N PHE A 724 -12.67 -20.19 -6.33
CA PHE A 724 -12.87 -18.93 -5.60
C PHE A 724 -12.13 -17.75 -6.22
N ALA A 725 -11.06 -17.99 -6.98
CA ALA A 725 -10.33 -16.95 -7.70
C ALA A 725 -11.07 -16.53 -8.98
N VAL A 726 -11.56 -17.50 -9.76
CA VAL A 726 -12.19 -17.27 -11.07
C VAL A 726 -13.37 -16.28 -11.01
N PRO A 727 -14.36 -16.41 -10.10
CA PRO A 727 -15.46 -15.45 -10.03
C PRO A 727 -15.01 -14.01 -9.73
N LYS A 728 -13.97 -13.85 -8.91
CA LYS A 728 -13.38 -12.52 -8.63
C LYS A 728 -12.76 -11.92 -9.89
N VAL A 729 -11.97 -12.71 -10.62
CA VAL A 729 -11.31 -12.27 -11.86
C VAL A 729 -12.33 -11.90 -12.93
N LEU A 730 -13.34 -12.76 -13.14
CA LEU A 730 -14.45 -12.50 -14.06
C LEU A 730 -15.20 -11.21 -13.72
N SER A 731 -15.48 -11.00 -12.42
CA SER A 731 -16.14 -9.77 -11.95
C SER A 731 -15.30 -8.51 -12.21
N VAL A 732 -13.98 -8.56 -12.00
CA VAL A 732 -13.08 -7.42 -12.26
C VAL A 732 -12.92 -7.17 -13.76
N ALA A 733 -12.85 -8.24 -14.56
CA ALA A 733 -12.77 -8.16 -16.01
C ALA A 733 -14.07 -7.68 -16.67
N GLY A 734 -15.21 -7.78 -15.97
CA GLY A 734 -16.54 -7.53 -16.54
C GLY A 734 -16.94 -8.60 -17.57
N VAL A 735 -16.49 -9.84 -17.39
CA VAL A 735 -16.70 -10.98 -18.31
C VAL A 735 -17.51 -12.05 -17.61
N ARG A 736 -18.49 -12.68 -18.29
CA ARG A 736 -19.23 -13.83 -17.72
C ARG A 736 -18.48 -15.12 -18.05
N LYS A 737 -18.72 -16.18 -17.26
CA LYS A 737 -18.05 -17.48 -17.48
C LYS A 737 -18.32 -18.06 -18.87
N GLU A 738 -19.50 -17.77 -19.44
CA GLU A 738 -19.93 -18.24 -20.76
C GLU A 738 -19.18 -17.53 -21.90
N ASP A 739 -18.72 -16.30 -21.66
CA ASP A 739 -17.99 -15.48 -22.62
C ASP A 739 -16.52 -15.93 -22.76
N VAL A 740 -16.03 -16.78 -21.84
CA VAL A 740 -14.68 -17.33 -21.89
C VAL A 740 -14.62 -18.44 -22.95
N ALA A 741 -13.75 -18.24 -23.94
CA ALA A 741 -13.56 -19.18 -25.06
C ALA A 741 -12.70 -20.40 -24.68
N MET A 742 -11.72 -20.20 -23.79
CA MET A 742 -10.74 -21.21 -23.41
C MET A 742 -10.34 -21.03 -21.95
N TRP A 743 -10.23 -22.16 -21.25
CA TRP A 743 -9.81 -22.22 -19.85
C TRP A 743 -8.54 -23.05 -19.74
N GLU A 744 -7.51 -22.49 -19.11
CA GLU A 744 -6.33 -23.23 -18.67
C GLU A 744 -6.40 -23.36 -17.14
N ILE A 745 -6.86 -24.51 -16.67
CA ILE A 745 -6.91 -24.88 -15.25
C ILE A 745 -5.79 -25.87 -15.01
N ASN A 746 -4.71 -25.41 -14.36
CA ASN A 746 -3.51 -26.23 -14.18
C ASN A 746 -3.83 -27.59 -13.53
N GLU A 747 -3.32 -28.65 -14.15
CA GLU A 747 -3.66 -30.03 -13.83
C GLU A 747 -2.72 -30.63 -12.78
N ALA A 748 -2.61 -30.02 -11.60
CA ALA A 748 -1.80 -30.59 -10.51
C ALA A 748 -2.22 -32.05 -10.21
N PHE A 749 -3.54 -32.29 -10.27
CA PHE A 749 -4.13 -33.63 -10.32
C PHE A 749 -5.38 -33.58 -11.20
N SER A 750 -5.77 -34.70 -11.81
CA SER A 750 -7.01 -34.79 -12.60
C SER A 750 -8.24 -34.35 -11.78
N VAL A 751 -8.29 -34.73 -10.50
CA VAL A 751 -9.36 -34.32 -9.58
C VAL A 751 -9.45 -32.80 -9.39
N VAL A 752 -8.34 -32.06 -9.47
CA VAL A 752 -8.34 -30.60 -9.34
C VAL A 752 -9.17 -30.00 -10.47
N VAL A 753 -8.93 -30.42 -11.71
CA VAL A 753 -9.67 -29.89 -12.87
C VAL A 753 -11.14 -30.28 -12.80
N LEU A 754 -11.42 -31.57 -12.54
CA LEU A 754 -12.79 -32.08 -12.42
C LEU A 754 -13.59 -31.36 -11.33
N ALA A 755 -12.97 -31.09 -10.18
CA ALA A 755 -13.61 -30.34 -9.10
C ALA A 755 -13.93 -28.90 -9.51
N ASN A 756 -13.00 -28.22 -10.20
CA ASN A 756 -13.23 -26.84 -10.65
C ASN A 756 -14.26 -26.76 -11.79
N ILE A 757 -14.26 -27.71 -12.73
CA ILE A 757 -15.31 -27.85 -13.75
C ILE A 757 -16.68 -27.97 -13.08
N LYS A 758 -16.81 -28.86 -12.09
CA LYS A 758 -18.06 -29.10 -11.36
C LYS A 758 -18.51 -27.88 -10.55
N MET A 759 -17.60 -27.19 -9.87
CA MET A 759 -17.92 -26.04 -9.01
C MET A 759 -18.25 -24.78 -9.80
N LEU A 760 -17.53 -24.52 -10.90
CA LEU A 760 -17.75 -23.36 -11.76
C LEU A 760 -18.87 -23.60 -12.77
N ASP A 761 -19.25 -24.86 -12.99
CA ASP A 761 -20.24 -25.28 -13.98
C ASP A 761 -19.87 -24.73 -15.37
N ILE A 762 -18.70 -25.17 -15.85
CA ILE A 762 -18.11 -24.75 -17.13
C ILE A 762 -17.99 -25.93 -18.09
N ASP A 763 -18.01 -25.63 -19.39
CA ASP A 763 -17.91 -26.64 -20.45
C ASP A 763 -16.54 -27.33 -20.47
N PRO A 764 -16.45 -28.65 -20.21
CA PRO A 764 -15.19 -29.40 -20.27
C PRO A 764 -14.53 -29.36 -21.66
N GLY A 765 -15.30 -29.13 -22.73
CA GLY A 765 -14.79 -28.99 -24.09
C GLY A 765 -13.87 -27.79 -24.28
N LYS A 766 -13.98 -26.78 -23.41
CA LYS A 766 -13.19 -25.54 -23.42
C LYS A 766 -12.01 -25.53 -22.44
N VAL A 767 -11.84 -26.59 -21.64
CA VAL A 767 -10.80 -26.67 -20.60
C VAL A 767 -9.61 -27.46 -21.11
N ASN A 768 -8.41 -26.90 -20.97
CA ASN A 768 -7.09 -27.49 -21.28
C ASN A 768 -7.09 -28.17 -22.65
N ILE A 769 -7.42 -27.41 -23.68
CA ILE A 769 -7.82 -28.02 -24.95
C ILE A 769 -6.68 -28.73 -25.67
N ASN A 770 -5.44 -28.34 -25.35
CA ASN A 770 -4.19 -28.90 -25.86
C ASN A 770 -3.50 -29.84 -24.84
N GLY A 771 -4.25 -30.32 -23.86
CA GLY A 771 -3.74 -31.07 -22.71
C GLY A 771 -3.16 -30.15 -21.64
N GLY A 772 -2.59 -30.73 -20.59
CA GLY A 772 -2.08 -29.95 -19.46
C GLY A 772 -1.08 -30.73 -18.60
N ALA A 773 -0.88 -30.28 -17.36
CA ALA A 773 0.21 -30.73 -16.50
C ALA A 773 0.21 -32.23 -16.13
N VAL A 774 -0.93 -32.94 -16.24
CA VAL A 774 -0.97 -34.40 -16.05
C VAL A 774 -0.18 -35.12 -17.15
N SER A 775 -0.21 -34.60 -18.38
CA SER A 775 0.41 -35.23 -19.54
C SER A 775 1.65 -34.50 -20.06
N LEU A 776 1.75 -33.19 -19.89
CA LEU A 776 2.88 -32.38 -20.36
C LEU A 776 3.98 -32.24 -19.31
N GLY A 777 3.63 -32.43 -18.03
CA GLY A 777 4.52 -32.25 -16.88
C GLY A 777 4.28 -30.96 -16.08
N HIS A 778 4.82 -30.89 -14.86
CA HIS A 778 4.62 -29.77 -13.94
C HIS A 778 5.92 -29.30 -13.25
N PRO A 779 6.78 -28.54 -13.95
CA PRO A 779 7.78 -27.72 -13.28
C PRO A 779 7.04 -26.63 -12.50
N ILE A 780 7.05 -26.70 -11.16
CA ILE A 780 6.11 -25.97 -10.30
C ILE A 780 6.31 -24.43 -10.23
N GLY A 781 7.41 -23.90 -10.79
CA GLY A 781 7.84 -22.51 -10.71
C GLY A 781 7.14 -21.51 -11.62
#